data_AF-A0A319E1H3-F1
#
_entry.id   AF-A0A319E1H3-F1
#
_cell.length_a   1.000
_cell.length_b   1.000
_cell.length_c   1.000
_cell.angle_alpha   90.00
_cell.angle_beta   90.00
_cell.angle_gamma   90.00
#
_symmetry.space_group_name_H-M   'P 1'
#
loop_
_entity.id
_entity.type
_entity.pdbx_description
1 polymer ?
#
loop_
_entity_poly.entity_id
_entity_poly.type
_entity_poly.pdbx_seq_one_letter_code
_entity_poly.pdbx_strand_id
1 'polypeptide(L)'
;MMVALNPPPKPPGNAQKKSKKKSPVMEPLRYRTKSLYLLAFYVAILLIPWVMTCVMMVRPLDAASYTRQGFGQSASVVLDILASLEVIVVLEKIQAVLAIPIVSGFLAQAAVVYAQRRSPTQKLSLLQLVALADRPWANVLSWFRCLSSKNGTGSRLAVLGGLFVLLVAATPAIQSLLVKFEDMTIATCWEMPVWTCNPLNIATVVGLDPEPAALEYMPQSLAVQQVAKKTQLVSEMDVQPYLWPDNWTSISDAQAIERGTFFWYDETFPSDKYFVSALQNGTNTGVLREHAIRLNSTSACVAVPASEFPQTCPGDRPFVTNLTAPDLLDIRICVPGMYGQTPWTRSRDRQDISEELWIDVVPQLWEFETYQSNFTLRCTTNSTRGYFEISNSRNGNNPGPLLEKWPSQEELAKDFNDYLGIDGDFAIPSVVNNDTDSSLFALGPAPVDPFNTVELYAAGPLMTSALALFGNQSFFSAAGNATNSSSARSALFSICRFDAIPFTRLDMTGFSEAAAGSCEELLWTLDHEDNEVLYLELLYTVYTWIASFNVTQTAATALNIATYFANEAVLTNTAAQGYAHNSREIYFDSGTVVIKPKWSLAGVITISILIGIQILGLCLIVVYCHSVPTWTGSFDAFAMLRMGAELQRAQHVRFAGIRDTDKQDLATLARIDGLVGVVDSHKQQMSEEGREARENSPLVRQLVGESTSTVHDLNESQTVCSGVSIRNGKEDQDGDERAKQEGLEPPFRLAVGAPGLITKNMPPRKTWRRKKGKDTKAEDGQV
;
A
#
# COMPACT_ATOMS: atom_id res chain seq x y z
N MET A 1 -35.34 104.14 9.66
CA MET A 1 -36.63 103.49 9.39
C MET A 1 -36.58 102.62 8.12
N MET A 2 -35.77 101.57 8.14
CA MET A 2 -34.40 101.83 7.68
C MET A 2 -34.42 101.83 6.15
N VAL A 3 -34.71 102.98 5.53
CA VAL A 3 -33.83 104.17 5.46
C VAL A 3 -32.44 103.64 5.16
N ALA A 4 -32.15 103.39 3.89
CA ALA A 4 -31.68 104.40 2.94
C ALA A 4 -30.15 104.54 3.00
N LEU A 5 -29.67 105.09 1.88
CA LEU A 5 -28.39 105.77 1.71
C LEU A 5 -27.23 104.84 1.32
N ASN A 6 -27.10 104.70 0.00
CA ASN A 6 -25.80 104.89 -0.63
C ASN A 6 -25.14 106.19 -0.10
N PRO A 7 -23.81 106.21 0.00
CA PRO A 7 -23.07 107.29 -0.64
C PRO A 7 -22.02 106.75 -1.63
N PRO A 8 -21.49 107.61 -2.51
CA PRO A 8 -21.23 107.25 -3.91
C PRO A 8 -19.69 107.18 -4.19
N PRO A 9 -19.14 107.40 -5.41
CA PRO A 9 -18.22 106.44 -6.03
C PRO A 9 -16.79 106.97 -6.33
N LYS A 10 -15.81 106.05 -6.39
CA LYS A 10 -14.61 106.02 -7.30
C LYS A 10 -13.57 107.17 -7.21
N PRO A 11 -12.38 107.09 -7.88
CA PRO A 11 -11.44 106.00 -8.20
C PRO A 11 -9.96 106.49 -8.00
N PRO A 12 -8.91 106.08 -8.75
CA PRO A 12 -8.42 104.74 -9.12
C PRO A 12 -6.95 104.52 -8.67
N GLY A 13 -6.58 103.27 -8.37
CA GLY A 13 -5.18 102.85 -8.23
C GLY A 13 -4.89 101.69 -9.17
N ASN A 14 -4.60 101.99 -10.43
CA ASN A 14 -4.13 101.02 -11.42
C ASN A 14 -2.79 100.40 -10.97
N ALA A 15 -2.81 99.13 -10.60
CA ALA A 15 -1.63 98.29 -10.61
C ALA A 15 -1.93 97.03 -11.41
N GLN A 16 -1.59 97.09 -12.70
CA GLN A 16 -1.45 95.93 -13.58
C GLN A 16 -0.47 94.92 -12.94
N LYS A 17 -1.00 93.93 -12.22
CA LYS A 17 -0.24 92.72 -11.92
C LYS A 17 -0.13 91.89 -13.19
N LYS A 18 1.02 92.02 -13.86
CA LYS A 18 1.50 91.07 -14.87
C LYS A 18 1.31 89.65 -14.34
N SER A 19 0.39 88.92 -14.96
CA SER A 19 0.19 87.48 -14.76
C SER A 19 1.48 86.76 -15.15
N LYS A 20 2.29 86.38 -14.16
CA LYS A 20 3.32 85.35 -14.35
C LYS A 20 2.57 84.04 -14.57
N LYS A 21 2.53 83.61 -15.83
CA LYS A 21 2.07 82.28 -16.27
C LYS A 21 2.79 81.23 -15.42
N LYS A 22 2.09 80.67 -14.43
CA LYS A 22 2.57 79.53 -13.63
C LYS A 22 2.71 78.35 -14.59
N SER A 23 3.93 77.85 -14.76
CA SER A 23 4.20 76.57 -15.41
C SER A 23 3.37 75.48 -14.72
N PRO A 24 2.80 74.51 -15.47
CA PRO A 24 2.01 73.44 -14.87
C PRO A 24 2.90 72.63 -13.92
N VAL A 25 2.41 72.42 -12.70
CA VAL A 25 3.04 71.55 -11.69
C VAL A 25 3.10 70.14 -12.27
N MET A 26 4.30 69.66 -12.60
CA MET A 26 4.54 68.26 -12.98
C MET A 26 4.45 67.40 -11.72
N GLU A 27 3.53 66.43 -11.70
CA GLU A 27 3.49 65.41 -10.64
C GLU A 27 4.81 64.61 -10.63
N PRO A 28 5.45 64.37 -9.47
CA PRO A 28 6.69 63.63 -9.40
C PRO A 28 6.49 62.14 -9.73
N LEU A 29 7.42 61.56 -10.49
CA LEU A 29 7.48 60.13 -10.79
C LEU A 29 7.67 59.33 -9.49
N ARG A 30 6.93 58.22 -9.31
CA ARG A 30 6.97 57.40 -8.07
C ARG A 30 7.21 55.92 -8.36
N TYR A 31 7.96 55.25 -7.49
CA TYR A 31 8.03 53.79 -7.44
C TYR A 31 6.78 53.22 -6.77
N ARG A 32 6.19 52.17 -7.34
CA ARG A 32 4.91 51.60 -6.85
C ARG A 32 5.12 50.22 -6.23
N THR A 33 5.13 50.14 -4.91
CA THR A 33 5.35 48.89 -4.14
C THR A 33 4.13 47.97 -4.05
N LYS A 34 2.91 48.47 -4.35
CA LYS A 34 1.66 47.67 -4.28
C LYS A 34 1.67 46.44 -5.19
N SER A 35 2.43 46.48 -6.29
CA SER A 35 2.57 45.38 -7.24
C SER A 35 3.29 44.16 -6.64
N LEU A 36 4.14 44.35 -5.62
CA LEU A 36 4.83 43.26 -4.93
C LEU A 36 3.87 42.42 -4.07
N TYR A 37 2.92 43.06 -3.38
CA TYR A 37 1.91 42.34 -2.58
C TYR A 37 0.97 41.52 -3.47
N LEU A 38 0.59 42.07 -4.62
CA LEU A 38 -0.25 41.37 -5.60
C LEU A 38 0.49 40.21 -6.27
N LEU A 39 1.80 40.35 -6.51
CA LEU A 39 2.66 39.26 -6.97
C LEU A 39 2.74 38.14 -5.92
N ALA A 40 3.03 38.49 -4.66
CA ALA A 40 3.14 37.52 -3.57
C ALA A 40 1.84 36.73 -3.40
N PHE A 41 0.69 37.41 -3.45
CA PHE A 41 -0.63 36.78 -3.38
C PHE A 41 -0.86 35.79 -4.55
N TYR A 42 -0.57 36.20 -5.78
CA TYR A 42 -0.74 35.32 -6.95
C TYR A 42 0.20 34.12 -6.93
N VAL A 43 1.46 34.33 -6.56
CA VAL A 43 2.45 33.24 -6.41
C VAL A 43 2.02 32.26 -5.33
N ALA A 44 1.47 32.73 -4.21
CA ALA A 44 0.93 31.86 -3.17
C ALA A 44 -0.22 30.98 -3.69
N ILE A 45 -1.22 31.58 -4.36
CA ILE A 45 -2.36 30.84 -4.95
C ILE A 45 -1.93 29.88 -6.08
N LEU A 46 -0.81 30.16 -6.76
CA LEU A 46 -0.26 29.28 -7.78
C LEU A 46 0.52 28.09 -7.19
N LEU A 47 1.34 28.33 -6.16
CA LEU A 47 2.23 27.31 -5.59
C LEU A 47 1.52 26.40 -4.59
N ILE A 48 0.69 26.95 -3.71
CA ILE A 48 0.03 26.21 -2.62
C ILE A 48 -0.75 24.98 -3.14
N PRO A 49 -1.70 25.09 -4.09
CA PRO A 49 -2.43 23.93 -4.59
C PRO A 49 -1.50 22.93 -5.27
N TRP A 50 -0.50 23.38 -6.04
CA TRP A 50 0.43 22.46 -6.71
C TRP A 50 1.29 21.66 -5.73
N VAL A 51 1.81 22.32 -4.69
CA VAL A 51 2.59 21.65 -3.63
C VAL A 51 1.71 20.66 -2.89
N MET A 52 0.47 21.02 -2.53
CA MET A 52 -0.46 20.10 -1.89
C MET A 52 -0.77 18.88 -2.78
N THR A 53 -1.04 19.08 -4.07
CA THR A 53 -1.24 17.97 -5.03
C THR A 53 -0.02 17.05 -5.08
N CYS A 54 1.20 17.61 -5.12
CA CYS A 54 2.43 16.81 -5.11
C CYS A 54 2.60 16.01 -3.82
N VAL A 55 2.28 16.59 -2.65
CA VAL A 55 2.33 15.88 -1.37
C VAL A 55 1.29 14.75 -1.33
N MET A 56 0.06 15.04 -1.75
CA MET A 56 -1.06 14.07 -1.82
C MET A 56 -0.85 12.96 -2.86
N MET A 57 0.09 13.08 -3.81
CA MET A 57 0.49 11.93 -4.62
C MET A 57 1.17 10.83 -3.80
N VAL A 58 1.78 11.20 -2.66
CA VAL A 58 2.62 10.31 -1.83
C VAL A 58 1.96 10.00 -0.48
N ARG A 59 1.38 11.01 0.19
CA ARG A 59 0.77 10.88 1.51
C ARG A 59 -0.34 11.89 1.76
N PRO A 60 -1.31 11.59 2.65
CA PRO A 60 -2.23 12.60 3.17
C PRO A 60 -1.46 13.76 3.84
N LEU A 61 -2.06 14.96 3.88
CA LEU A 61 -1.41 16.13 4.50
C LEU A 61 -1.16 15.91 6.01
N ASP A 62 -2.10 15.25 6.68
CA ASP A 62 -2.08 15.04 8.14
C ASP A 62 -1.54 13.65 8.55
N ALA A 63 -1.04 12.84 7.60
CA ALA A 63 -0.51 11.50 7.88
C ALA A 63 0.85 11.25 7.23
N ALA A 64 1.60 10.28 7.78
CA ALA A 64 2.89 9.88 7.23
C ALA A 64 2.76 9.15 5.88
N SER A 65 1.68 8.38 5.72
CA SER A 65 1.43 7.60 4.51
C SER A 65 -0.07 7.27 4.37
N TYR A 66 -0.51 6.81 3.20
CA TYR A 66 -1.87 6.32 3.00
C TYR A 66 -2.14 5.00 3.74
N THR A 67 -1.08 4.27 4.10
CA THR A 67 -1.12 3.09 4.97
C THR A 67 -0.67 3.41 6.38
N ARG A 68 -1.16 2.61 7.31
CA ARG A 68 -0.71 2.62 8.69
C ARG A 68 -0.73 1.19 9.19
N GLN A 69 0.34 0.79 9.88
CA GLN A 69 0.39 -0.50 10.56
C GLN A 69 -0.76 -0.66 11.56
N GLY A 70 -1.27 -1.89 11.68
CA GLY A 70 -2.50 -2.19 12.39
C GLY A 70 -3.73 -1.99 11.50
N PHE A 71 -4.78 -1.39 12.04
CA PHE A 71 -6.13 -1.38 11.44
C PHE A 71 -6.39 -0.22 10.47
N GLY A 72 -5.33 0.42 9.95
CA GLY A 72 -5.46 1.46 8.94
C GLY A 72 -5.70 2.87 9.49
N GLN A 73 -6.37 3.71 8.70
CA GLN A 73 -6.57 5.14 8.97
C GLN A 73 -7.88 5.41 9.72
N SER A 74 -7.88 6.42 10.59
CA SER A 74 -9.10 6.89 11.25
C SER A 74 -10.04 7.60 10.28
N ALA A 75 -11.33 7.63 10.61
CA ALA A 75 -12.32 8.34 9.81
C ALA A 75 -11.99 9.83 9.62
N SER A 76 -11.36 10.48 10.61
CA SER A 76 -10.90 11.87 10.50
C SER A 76 -9.92 12.07 9.35
N VAL A 77 -8.88 11.23 9.25
CA VAL A 77 -7.87 11.31 8.19
C VAL A 77 -8.50 11.10 6.81
N VAL A 78 -9.47 10.19 6.69
CA VAL A 78 -10.20 9.97 5.43
C VAL A 78 -11.01 11.20 5.03
N LEU A 79 -11.71 11.82 5.98
CA LEU A 79 -12.45 13.07 5.74
C LEU A 79 -11.51 14.22 5.38
N ASP A 80 -10.35 14.31 6.04
CA ASP A 80 -9.34 15.34 5.77
C ASP A 80 -8.74 15.18 4.36
N ILE A 81 -8.56 13.95 3.88
CA ILE A 81 -8.16 13.70 2.48
C ILE A 81 -9.21 14.27 1.51
N LEU A 82 -10.49 13.98 1.73
CA LEU A 82 -11.58 14.48 0.87
C LEU A 82 -11.65 16.00 0.91
N ALA A 83 -11.61 16.60 2.10
CA ALA A 83 -11.62 18.05 2.28
C ALA A 83 -10.40 18.72 1.62
N SER A 84 -9.21 18.11 1.73
CA SER A 84 -7.98 18.61 1.10
C SER A 84 -8.08 18.62 -0.42
N LEU A 85 -8.68 17.58 -1.03
CA LEU A 85 -8.93 17.55 -2.47
C LEU A 85 -9.90 18.65 -2.90
N GLU A 86 -10.97 18.88 -2.16
CA GLU A 86 -11.90 19.98 -2.44
C GLU A 86 -11.20 21.35 -2.37
N VAL A 87 -10.37 21.57 -1.36
CA VAL A 87 -9.59 22.81 -1.20
C VAL A 87 -8.64 23.02 -2.38
N ILE A 88 -7.92 21.98 -2.81
CA ILE A 88 -7.04 22.06 -3.99
C ILE A 88 -7.84 22.47 -5.23
N VAL A 89 -8.97 21.81 -5.50
CA VAL A 89 -9.80 22.10 -6.66
C VAL A 89 -10.31 23.54 -6.63
N VAL A 90 -10.79 24.02 -5.47
CA VAL A 90 -11.27 25.40 -5.30
C VAL A 90 -10.14 26.41 -5.56
N LEU A 91 -8.94 26.18 -4.99
CA LEU A 91 -7.79 27.06 -5.20
C LEU A 91 -7.35 27.09 -6.67
N GLU A 92 -7.35 25.95 -7.37
CA GLU A 92 -7.06 25.88 -8.80
C GLU A 92 -8.09 26.66 -9.64
N LYS A 93 -9.39 26.58 -9.30
CA LYS A 93 -10.41 27.38 -9.99
C LYS A 93 -10.22 28.87 -9.75
N ILE A 94 -9.95 29.29 -8.52
CA ILE A 94 -9.68 30.70 -8.18
C ILE A 94 -8.44 31.18 -8.94
N GLN A 95 -7.36 30.38 -8.96
CA GLN A 95 -6.14 30.66 -9.70
C GLN A 95 -6.44 30.89 -11.19
N ALA A 96 -7.19 29.98 -11.82
CA ALA A 96 -7.51 30.05 -13.25
C ALA A 96 -8.31 31.32 -13.60
N VAL A 97 -9.25 31.73 -12.74
CA VAL A 97 -10.07 32.95 -12.95
C VAL A 97 -9.24 34.23 -12.75
N LEU A 98 -8.39 34.27 -11.72
CA LEU A 98 -7.59 35.46 -11.39
C LEU A 98 -6.37 35.64 -12.29
N ALA A 99 -5.92 34.58 -12.95
CA ALA A 99 -4.71 34.55 -13.76
C ALA A 99 -4.70 35.63 -14.86
N ILE A 100 -5.75 35.70 -15.69
CA ILE A 100 -5.80 36.66 -16.81
C ILE A 100 -5.87 38.12 -16.32
N PRO A 101 -6.77 38.50 -15.38
CA PRO A 101 -6.83 39.87 -14.86
C PRO A 101 -5.52 40.33 -14.22
N ILE A 102 -4.87 39.49 -13.41
CA ILE A 102 -3.64 39.82 -12.71
C ILE A 102 -2.48 40.00 -13.70
N VAL A 103 -2.26 39.03 -14.58
CA VAL A 103 -1.19 39.10 -15.60
C VAL A 103 -1.41 40.28 -16.54
N SER A 104 -2.66 40.50 -16.98
CA SER A 104 -3.01 41.66 -17.81
C SER A 104 -2.74 42.99 -17.09
N GLY A 105 -2.98 43.06 -15.78
CA GLY A 105 -2.63 44.20 -14.93
C GLY A 105 -1.12 44.46 -14.89
N PHE A 106 -0.30 43.43 -14.68
CA PHE A 106 1.16 43.55 -14.73
C PHE A 106 1.68 43.96 -16.09
N LEU A 107 1.13 43.41 -17.18
CA LEU A 107 1.48 43.80 -18.55
C LEU A 107 1.06 45.25 -18.85
N ALA A 108 -0.09 45.71 -18.34
CA ALA A 108 -0.51 47.11 -18.46
C ALA A 108 0.40 48.07 -17.67
N GLN A 109 0.97 47.63 -16.53
CA GLN A 109 2.00 48.39 -15.83
C GLN A 109 3.31 48.43 -16.62
N ALA A 110 3.74 47.28 -17.18
CA ALA A 110 4.93 47.19 -18.02
C ALA A 110 4.82 48.03 -19.29
N ALA A 111 3.61 48.14 -19.87
CA ALA A 111 3.33 48.98 -21.03
C ALA A 111 3.59 50.47 -20.76
N VAL A 112 3.35 50.96 -19.53
CA VAL A 112 3.71 52.34 -19.15
C VAL A 112 5.21 52.56 -19.27
N VAL A 113 6.01 51.61 -18.77
CA VAL A 113 7.47 51.72 -18.81
C VAL A 113 7.96 51.56 -20.25
N TYR A 114 7.33 50.71 -21.05
CA TYR A 114 7.68 50.48 -22.46
C TYR A 114 7.37 51.71 -23.34
N ALA A 115 6.32 52.48 -22.99
CA ALA A 115 5.94 53.72 -23.67
C ALA A 115 6.84 54.92 -23.31
N GLN A 116 7.67 54.83 -22.27
CA GLN A 116 8.63 55.88 -21.91
C GLN A 116 9.90 55.81 -22.77
N ARG A 117 10.45 56.96 -23.17
CA ARG A 117 11.68 57.01 -23.98
C ARG A 117 12.90 56.79 -23.07
N ARG A 118 13.63 55.69 -23.27
CA ARG A 118 14.84 55.36 -22.47
C ARG A 118 16.15 55.44 -23.24
N SER A 119 16.11 55.25 -24.55
CA SER A 119 17.27 55.40 -25.42
C SER A 119 16.90 56.21 -26.66
N PRO A 120 17.86 56.94 -27.26
CA PRO A 120 17.63 57.69 -28.49
C PRO A 120 17.33 56.77 -29.69
N THR A 121 17.61 55.47 -29.59
CA THR A 121 17.39 54.46 -30.64
C THR A 121 16.05 53.75 -30.53
N GLN A 122 15.30 53.94 -29.45
CA GLN A 122 13.99 53.32 -29.23
C GLN A 122 12.96 53.93 -30.19
N LYS A 123 12.16 53.09 -30.85
CA LYS A 123 11.08 53.51 -31.75
C LYS A 123 9.80 52.77 -31.36
N LEU A 124 8.71 53.51 -31.19
CA LEU A 124 7.38 52.96 -30.96
C LEU A 124 6.38 53.85 -31.71
N SER A 125 5.57 53.29 -32.61
CA SER A 125 4.58 54.12 -33.32
C SER A 125 3.38 54.43 -32.44
N LEU A 126 2.69 55.54 -32.71
CA LEU A 126 1.44 55.88 -32.03
C LEU A 126 0.36 54.82 -32.28
N LEU A 127 0.35 54.19 -33.46
CA LEU A 127 -0.51 53.04 -33.76
C LEU A 127 -0.23 51.83 -32.84
N GLN A 128 1.04 51.50 -32.60
CA GLN A 128 1.43 50.43 -31.66
C GLN A 128 1.09 50.81 -30.22
N LEU A 129 1.20 52.08 -29.87
CA LEU A 129 0.87 52.61 -28.55
C LEU A 129 -0.64 52.50 -28.27
N VAL A 130 -1.50 52.92 -29.22
CA VAL A 130 -2.96 52.73 -29.14
C VAL A 130 -3.30 51.24 -29.02
N ALA A 131 -2.68 50.40 -29.85
CA ALA A 131 -2.89 48.96 -29.78
C ALA A 131 -2.49 48.37 -28.41
N LEU A 132 -1.51 48.94 -27.71
CA LEU A 132 -1.12 48.54 -26.35
C LEU A 132 -2.14 48.95 -25.28
N ALA A 133 -2.80 50.10 -25.46
CA ALA A 133 -3.83 50.59 -24.55
C ALA A 133 -5.08 49.70 -24.55
N ASP A 134 -5.41 49.12 -25.70
CA ASP A 134 -6.51 48.17 -25.87
C ASP A 134 -6.23 46.78 -25.27
N ARG A 135 -5.08 46.60 -24.60
CA ARG A 135 -4.63 45.35 -23.96
C ARG A 135 -4.78 44.16 -24.91
N PRO A 136 -4.01 44.13 -26.01
CA PRO A 136 -4.22 43.19 -27.10
C PRO A 136 -4.05 41.74 -26.65
N TRP A 137 -3.26 41.48 -25.61
CA TRP A 137 -3.08 40.18 -24.95
C TRP A 137 -4.31 39.66 -24.19
N ALA A 138 -5.30 40.50 -23.86
CA ALA A 138 -6.52 40.07 -23.19
C ALA A 138 -7.63 39.65 -24.18
N ASN A 139 -7.48 39.93 -25.47
CA ASN A 139 -8.42 39.55 -26.52
C ASN A 139 -7.70 38.75 -27.61
N VAL A 140 -8.06 37.47 -27.74
CA VAL A 140 -7.47 36.51 -28.68
C VAL A 140 -7.43 37.07 -30.12
N LEU A 141 -8.53 37.66 -30.59
CA LEU A 141 -8.63 38.17 -31.96
C LEU A 141 -7.70 39.36 -32.20
N SER A 142 -7.56 40.23 -31.19
CA SER A 142 -6.66 41.39 -31.23
C SER A 142 -5.19 40.96 -31.17
N TRP A 143 -4.85 39.97 -30.35
CA TRP A 143 -3.51 39.42 -30.27
C TRP A 143 -3.06 38.75 -31.59
N PHE A 144 -3.93 37.95 -32.23
CA PHE A 144 -3.65 37.37 -33.55
C PHE A 144 -3.40 38.43 -34.63
N ARG A 145 -4.09 39.58 -34.56
CA ARG A 145 -3.81 40.71 -35.45
C ARG A 145 -2.44 41.33 -35.21
N CYS A 146 -1.94 41.34 -33.98
CA CYS A 146 -0.60 41.81 -33.64
C CYS A 146 0.53 40.86 -34.08
N LEU A 147 0.25 39.56 -34.20
CA LEU A 147 1.18 38.56 -34.75
C LEU A 147 1.37 38.72 -36.28
N SER A 148 0.34 39.18 -36.97
CA SER A 148 0.41 39.41 -38.42
C SER A 148 1.13 40.72 -38.73
N SER A 149 2.35 40.63 -39.28
CA SER A 149 3.17 41.78 -39.69
C SER A 149 2.49 42.70 -40.72
N LYS A 150 1.38 42.26 -41.33
CA LYS A 150 0.65 43.02 -42.37
C LYS A 150 -0.09 44.25 -41.84
N ASN A 151 -0.36 44.33 -40.53
CA ASN A 151 -1.25 45.35 -39.96
C ASN A 151 -0.53 46.49 -39.19
N GLY A 152 0.79 46.40 -38.97
CA GLY A 152 1.57 47.46 -38.30
C GLY A 152 1.25 47.69 -36.81
N THR A 153 0.38 46.88 -36.19
CA THR A 153 -0.09 46.99 -34.80
C THR A 153 0.70 46.16 -33.80
N GLY A 154 1.62 45.30 -34.26
CA GLY A 154 2.42 44.43 -33.40
C GLY A 154 3.60 45.15 -32.75
N SER A 155 3.75 45.04 -31.43
CA SER A 155 4.97 45.42 -30.70
C SER A 155 5.55 44.21 -29.98
N ARG A 156 6.85 44.26 -29.61
CA ARG A 156 7.51 43.14 -28.91
C ARG A 156 6.83 42.82 -27.58
N LEU A 157 6.38 43.84 -26.85
CA LEU A 157 5.66 43.65 -25.59
C LEU A 157 4.27 43.03 -25.82
N ALA A 158 3.54 43.43 -26.88
CA ALA A 158 2.23 42.85 -27.18
C ALA A 158 2.31 41.36 -27.56
N VAL A 159 3.31 40.98 -28.35
CA VAL A 159 3.52 39.58 -28.76
C VAL A 159 3.94 38.73 -27.57
N LEU A 160 4.99 39.14 -26.84
CA LEU A 160 5.47 38.41 -25.66
C LEU A 160 4.43 38.36 -24.53
N GLY A 161 3.70 39.44 -24.31
CA GLY A 161 2.63 39.51 -23.32
C GLY A 161 1.48 38.56 -23.64
N GLY A 162 1.06 38.44 -24.91
CA GLY A 162 0.04 37.47 -25.29
C GLY A 162 0.52 36.03 -25.30
N LEU A 163 1.79 35.74 -25.64
CA LEU A 163 2.39 34.41 -25.43
C LEU A 163 2.39 34.03 -23.95
N PHE A 164 2.68 35.00 -23.07
CA PHE A 164 2.67 34.78 -21.63
C PHE A 164 1.24 34.54 -21.09
N VAL A 165 0.25 35.31 -21.54
CA VAL A 165 -1.17 35.07 -21.21
C VAL A 165 -1.63 33.71 -21.73
N LEU A 166 -1.22 33.30 -22.94
CA LEU A 166 -1.52 31.98 -23.48
C LEU A 166 -0.92 30.86 -22.62
N LEU A 167 0.34 31.00 -22.20
CA LEU A 167 1.01 30.04 -21.31
C LEU A 167 0.26 29.92 -19.98
N VAL A 168 -0.11 31.06 -19.39
CA VAL A 168 -0.86 31.11 -18.14
C VAL A 168 -2.25 30.50 -18.28
N ALA A 169 -2.96 30.78 -19.38
CA ALA A 169 -4.30 30.23 -19.64
C ALA A 169 -4.27 28.73 -19.98
N ALA A 170 -3.21 28.25 -20.64
CA ALA A 170 -3.06 26.85 -21.00
C ALA A 170 -2.65 25.97 -19.82
N THR A 171 -2.01 26.53 -18.80
CA THR A 171 -1.45 25.74 -17.69
C THR A 171 -2.52 24.97 -16.90
N PRO A 172 -3.67 25.55 -16.50
CA PRO A 172 -4.73 24.79 -15.83
C PRO A 172 -5.29 23.65 -16.70
N ALA A 173 -5.41 23.86 -18.01
CA ALA A 173 -5.87 22.81 -18.93
C ALA A 173 -4.85 21.66 -19.02
N ILE A 174 -3.56 21.98 -19.11
CA ILE A 174 -2.47 20.99 -19.11
C ILE A 174 -2.42 20.24 -17.77
N GLN A 175 -2.60 20.94 -16.65
CA GLN A 175 -2.68 20.34 -15.31
C GLN A 175 -3.82 19.32 -15.23
N SER A 176 -5.03 19.69 -15.66
CA SER A 176 -6.19 18.79 -15.64
C SER A 176 -6.03 17.54 -16.53
N LEU A 177 -5.19 17.63 -17.56
CA LEU A 177 -4.91 16.51 -18.47
C LEU A 177 -3.83 15.57 -17.92
N LEU A 178 -2.81 16.12 -17.25
CA LEU A 178 -1.64 15.38 -16.77
C LEU A 178 -1.82 14.82 -15.37
N VAL A 179 -2.59 15.48 -14.50
CA VAL A 179 -2.94 14.99 -13.17
C VAL A 179 -4.12 14.04 -13.32
N LYS A 180 -3.85 12.74 -13.28
CA LYS A 180 -4.87 11.70 -13.23
C LYS A 180 -5.17 11.36 -11.78
N PHE A 181 -6.37 10.90 -11.51
CA PHE A 181 -6.76 10.36 -10.21
C PHE A 181 -6.82 8.83 -10.30
N GLU A 182 -6.46 8.17 -9.20
CA GLU A 182 -6.61 6.74 -9.04
C GLU A 182 -7.38 6.42 -7.77
N ASP A 183 -8.20 5.38 -7.86
CA ASP A 183 -8.93 4.82 -6.73
C ASP A 183 -7.98 3.87 -5.99
N MET A 184 -7.82 4.12 -4.69
CA MET A 184 -6.99 3.32 -3.80
C MET A 184 -7.85 2.83 -2.65
N THR A 185 -7.88 1.53 -2.43
CA THR A 185 -8.51 0.93 -1.26
C THR A 185 -7.51 0.96 -0.09
N ILE A 186 -7.93 1.57 1.02
CA ILE A 186 -7.15 1.64 2.25
C ILE A 186 -7.93 1.04 3.42
N ALA A 187 -7.23 0.46 4.38
CA ALA A 187 -7.82 0.03 5.63
C ALA A 187 -8.29 1.24 6.42
N THR A 188 -9.50 1.18 6.98
CA THR A 188 -10.12 2.32 7.67
C THR A 188 -10.99 1.89 8.83
N CYS A 189 -10.96 2.66 9.91
CA CYS A 189 -11.86 2.49 11.04
C CYS A 189 -12.92 3.60 11.09
N TRP A 190 -14.13 3.29 10.62
CA TRP A 190 -15.25 4.25 10.59
C TRP A 190 -15.83 4.54 11.97
N GLU A 191 -15.73 3.60 12.90
CA GLU A 191 -16.40 3.68 14.21
C GLU A 191 -15.70 4.60 15.22
N MET A 192 -14.45 5.02 14.94
CA MET A 192 -13.71 5.92 15.84
C MET A 192 -13.29 7.22 15.14
N PRO A 193 -14.02 8.32 15.40
CA PRO A 193 -13.81 9.57 14.66
C PRO A 193 -12.58 10.38 15.10
N VAL A 194 -11.90 10.06 16.21
CA VAL A 194 -10.87 10.96 16.80
C VAL A 194 -9.55 10.27 17.19
N TRP A 195 -9.54 8.95 17.44
CA TRP A 195 -8.37 8.23 17.98
C TRP A 195 -7.85 7.12 17.07
N THR A 196 -6.67 6.58 17.40
CA THR A 196 -6.05 5.44 16.71
C THR A 196 -7.00 4.26 16.67
N CYS A 197 -7.10 3.61 15.52
CA CYS A 197 -7.94 2.44 15.30
C CYS A 197 -7.72 1.35 16.36
N ASN A 198 -8.79 0.88 16.99
CA ASN A 198 -8.78 -0.17 18.02
C ASN A 198 -9.04 -1.52 17.35
N PRO A 199 -8.12 -2.48 17.45
CA PRO A 199 -8.24 -3.82 16.88
C PRO A 199 -9.60 -4.48 16.99
N LEU A 200 -10.24 -4.33 18.15
CA LEU A 200 -11.42 -5.09 18.54
C LEU A 200 -12.68 -4.77 17.73
N ASN A 201 -12.72 -3.64 17.01
CA ASN A 201 -13.96 -3.10 16.43
C ASN A 201 -13.94 -2.96 14.89
N ILE A 202 -12.90 -3.41 14.18
CA ILE A 202 -12.68 -2.97 12.79
C ILE A 202 -12.55 -4.12 11.79
N ALA A 203 -11.84 -5.19 12.16
CA ALA A 203 -11.55 -6.27 11.23
C ALA A 203 -11.96 -7.61 11.81
N THR A 204 -12.45 -8.49 10.94
CA THR A 204 -12.83 -9.85 11.35
C THR A 204 -11.60 -10.72 11.41
N VAL A 205 -11.38 -11.40 12.54
CA VAL A 205 -10.33 -12.41 12.66
C VAL A 205 -10.66 -13.56 11.70
N VAL A 206 -9.77 -13.82 10.74
CA VAL A 206 -9.92 -14.91 9.76
C VAL A 206 -9.16 -16.17 10.16
N GLY A 207 -8.19 -16.05 11.06
CA GLY A 207 -7.45 -17.18 11.59
C GLY A 207 -6.36 -16.76 12.56
N LEU A 208 -5.62 -17.76 13.05
CA LEU A 208 -4.54 -17.60 14.01
C LEU A 208 -3.25 -18.12 13.37
N ASP A 209 -2.19 -17.34 13.46
CA ASP A 209 -0.84 -17.69 13.03
C ASP A 209 0.02 -17.96 14.28
N PRO A 210 0.64 -19.14 14.44
CA PRO A 210 1.46 -19.43 15.60
C PRO A 210 2.75 -18.60 15.59
N GLU A 211 3.21 -18.15 16.75
CA GLU A 211 4.51 -17.45 16.83
C GLU A 211 5.68 -18.44 16.97
N PRO A 212 6.90 -18.12 16.48
CA PRO A 212 8.04 -19.04 16.52
C PRO A 212 8.39 -19.52 17.94
N ALA A 213 8.19 -18.67 18.94
CA ALA A 213 8.41 -19.02 20.34
C ALA A 213 7.41 -20.09 20.83
N ALA A 214 6.19 -20.10 20.31
CA ALA A 214 5.16 -21.07 20.70
C ALA A 214 5.44 -22.47 20.12
N LEU A 215 6.05 -22.54 18.92
CA LEU A 215 6.43 -23.80 18.29
C LEU A 215 7.45 -24.60 19.12
N GLU A 216 8.25 -23.92 19.97
CA GLU A 216 9.21 -24.55 20.86
C GLU A 216 8.55 -25.41 21.95
N TYR A 217 7.31 -25.09 22.31
CA TYR A 217 6.59 -25.71 23.43
C TYR A 217 5.47 -26.65 23.00
N MET A 218 5.32 -26.93 21.69
CA MET A 218 4.28 -27.82 21.18
C MET A 218 4.48 -29.25 21.71
N PRO A 219 3.50 -29.87 22.40
CA PRO A 219 3.64 -31.23 22.91
C PRO A 219 3.82 -32.27 21.79
N GLN A 220 4.83 -33.13 21.91
CA GLN A 220 5.11 -34.18 20.92
C GLN A 220 3.95 -35.16 20.77
N SER A 221 3.34 -35.57 21.89
CA SER A 221 2.25 -36.55 21.93
C SER A 221 1.07 -36.15 21.04
N LEU A 222 0.68 -34.88 21.10
CA LEU A 222 -0.44 -34.36 20.33
C LEU A 222 -0.15 -34.31 18.82
N ALA A 223 1.05 -33.85 18.44
CA ALA A 223 1.46 -33.85 17.03
C ALA A 223 1.50 -35.27 16.46
N VAL A 224 2.14 -36.20 17.17
CA VAL A 224 2.26 -37.61 16.77
C VAL A 224 0.89 -38.28 16.61
N GLN A 225 -0.04 -38.07 17.54
CA GLN A 225 -1.37 -38.67 17.46
C GLN A 225 -2.19 -38.15 16.27
N GLN A 226 -2.10 -36.86 15.97
CA GLN A 226 -2.80 -36.30 14.82
C GLN A 226 -2.23 -36.81 13.51
N VAL A 227 -0.89 -36.90 13.40
CA VAL A 227 -0.25 -37.49 12.23
C VAL A 227 -0.69 -38.94 12.06
N ALA A 228 -0.61 -39.76 13.11
CA ALA A 228 -1.03 -41.16 13.08
C ALA A 228 -2.47 -41.28 12.56
N LYS A 229 -3.42 -40.55 13.16
CA LYS A 229 -4.83 -40.57 12.76
C LYS A 229 -5.04 -40.11 11.31
N LYS A 230 -4.35 -39.07 10.86
CA LYS A 230 -4.49 -38.58 9.47
C LYS A 230 -3.91 -39.55 8.46
N THR A 231 -2.75 -40.14 8.75
CA THR A 231 -2.14 -41.15 7.87
C THR A 231 -2.98 -42.42 7.75
N GLN A 232 -3.80 -42.76 8.75
CA GLN A 232 -4.75 -43.89 8.69
C GLN A 232 -5.97 -43.62 7.79
N LEU A 233 -6.41 -42.35 7.68
CA LEU A 233 -7.67 -42.01 7.04
C LEU A 233 -7.52 -41.39 5.64
N VAL A 234 -6.33 -40.90 5.31
CA VAL A 234 -6.05 -40.12 4.09
C VAL A 234 -6.23 -40.95 2.82
N SER A 235 -6.94 -40.37 1.85
CA SER A 235 -6.92 -40.74 0.44
C SER A 235 -6.26 -39.65 -0.40
N GLU A 236 -5.70 -39.98 -1.56
CA GLU A 236 -5.10 -39.00 -2.48
C GLU A 236 -6.10 -37.96 -2.99
N MET A 237 -7.39 -38.31 -3.00
CA MET A 237 -8.48 -37.46 -3.48
C MET A 237 -9.07 -36.57 -2.38
N ASP A 238 -8.64 -36.73 -1.13
CA ASP A 238 -9.12 -35.91 -0.02
C ASP A 238 -8.59 -34.48 -0.14
N VAL A 239 -9.51 -33.52 -0.09
CA VAL A 239 -9.18 -32.09 -0.10
C VAL A 239 -8.58 -31.70 1.26
N GLN A 240 -7.35 -31.22 1.23
CA GLN A 240 -6.60 -30.77 2.39
C GLN A 240 -6.79 -29.26 2.61
N PRO A 241 -7.48 -28.82 3.68
CA PRO A 241 -7.83 -27.40 3.86
C PRO A 241 -6.64 -26.47 4.02
N TYR A 242 -5.52 -26.97 4.54
CA TYR A 242 -4.31 -26.18 4.83
C TYR A 242 -3.21 -26.36 3.78
N LEU A 243 -3.49 -27.05 2.67
CA LEU A 243 -2.54 -27.29 1.62
C LEU A 243 -2.54 -26.12 0.66
N TRP A 244 -1.41 -25.41 0.59
CA TRP A 244 -1.22 -24.26 -0.29
C TRP A 244 -0.30 -24.62 -1.47
N PRO A 245 -0.66 -24.29 -2.71
CA PRO A 245 0.24 -24.41 -3.85
C PRO A 245 1.34 -23.33 -3.78
N ASP A 246 2.59 -23.70 -4.05
CA ASP A 246 3.71 -22.76 -4.09
C ASP A 246 3.65 -21.86 -5.34
N ASN A 247 3.07 -22.37 -6.44
CA ASN A 247 2.82 -21.59 -7.65
C ASN A 247 1.34 -21.23 -7.78
N TRP A 248 0.99 -20.04 -7.29
CA TRP A 248 -0.37 -19.55 -7.35
C TRP A 248 -0.67 -18.92 -8.71
N THR A 249 -1.60 -19.52 -9.45
CA THR A 249 -2.13 -18.99 -10.71
C THR A 249 -3.63 -18.76 -10.56
N SER A 250 -4.20 -17.76 -11.24
CA SER A 250 -5.66 -17.62 -11.28
C SER A 250 -6.27 -18.80 -12.05
N ILE A 251 -7.02 -19.66 -11.37
CA ILE A 251 -7.59 -20.88 -11.96
C ILE A 251 -9.10 -20.93 -11.77
N SER A 252 -9.76 -21.83 -12.49
CA SER A 252 -11.20 -22.08 -12.30
C SER A 252 -11.45 -22.80 -10.97
N ASP A 253 -12.64 -22.60 -10.39
CA ASP A 253 -13.04 -23.20 -9.11
C ASP A 253 -12.87 -24.74 -9.09
N ALA A 254 -13.11 -25.41 -10.21
CA ALA A 254 -12.93 -26.86 -10.33
C ALA A 254 -11.46 -27.28 -10.16
N GLN A 255 -10.54 -26.52 -10.78
CA GLN A 255 -9.10 -26.79 -10.68
C GLN A 255 -8.53 -26.38 -9.31
N ALA A 256 -9.17 -25.44 -8.62
CA ALA A 256 -8.81 -25.09 -7.24
C ALA A 256 -9.08 -26.24 -6.26
N ILE A 257 -10.19 -26.97 -6.44
CA ILE A 257 -10.51 -28.16 -5.63
C ILE A 257 -9.47 -29.26 -5.88
N GLU A 258 -9.15 -29.55 -7.14
CA GLU A 258 -8.16 -30.57 -7.49
C GLU A 258 -6.76 -30.23 -6.95
N ARG A 259 -6.33 -28.95 -7.01
CA ARG A 259 -5.07 -28.50 -6.40
C ARG A 259 -5.03 -28.58 -4.87
N GLY A 260 -6.17 -28.78 -4.22
CA GLY A 260 -6.26 -29.02 -2.79
C GLY A 260 -6.02 -30.48 -2.40
N THR A 261 -5.83 -31.39 -3.35
CA THR A 261 -5.63 -32.82 -3.08
C THR A 261 -4.17 -33.24 -3.33
N PHE A 262 -3.73 -34.36 -2.75
CA PHE A 262 -2.39 -34.90 -3.01
C PHE A 262 -2.26 -35.46 -4.42
N PHE A 263 -3.36 -35.96 -5.00
CA PHE A 263 -3.40 -36.45 -6.38
C PHE A 263 -2.86 -35.45 -7.41
N TRP A 264 -3.10 -34.14 -7.20
CA TRP A 264 -2.57 -33.12 -8.10
C TRP A 264 -1.03 -33.12 -8.15
N TYR A 265 -0.37 -33.26 -7.01
CA TYR A 265 1.08 -33.10 -6.90
C TYR A 265 1.85 -34.40 -7.08
N ASP A 266 1.18 -35.55 -6.99
CA ASP A 266 1.83 -36.85 -7.18
C ASP A 266 1.70 -37.34 -8.63
N GLU A 267 0.50 -37.24 -9.21
CA GLU A 267 0.20 -37.78 -10.54
C GLU A 267 0.09 -36.69 -11.61
N THR A 268 -0.63 -35.61 -11.33
CA THR A 268 -1.00 -34.64 -12.37
C THR A 268 0.15 -33.68 -12.70
N PHE A 269 0.82 -33.16 -11.67
CA PHE A 269 1.94 -32.23 -11.79
C PHE A 269 3.02 -32.50 -10.73
N PRO A 270 3.85 -33.56 -10.92
CA PRO A 270 4.90 -33.96 -9.97
C PRO A 270 5.98 -32.89 -9.70
N SER A 271 6.09 -31.90 -10.58
CA SER A 271 7.02 -30.78 -10.44
C SER A 271 6.49 -29.67 -9.54
N ASP A 272 5.18 -29.60 -9.33
CA ASP A 272 4.56 -28.57 -8.51
C ASP A 272 4.82 -28.85 -7.04
N LYS A 273 5.10 -27.80 -6.28
CA LYS A 273 5.34 -27.89 -4.85
C LYS A 273 4.17 -27.31 -4.08
N TYR A 274 4.02 -27.78 -2.86
CA TYR A 274 3.04 -27.29 -1.91
C TYR A 274 3.68 -27.03 -0.55
N PHE A 275 2.96 -26.28 0.27
CA PHE A 275 3.33 -25.97 1.63
C PHE A 275 2.10 -25.98 2.53
N VAL A 276 2.32 -25.89 3.83
CA VAL A 276 1.26 -25.78 4.82
C VAL A 276 1.40 -24.52 5.65
N SER A 277 0.27 -23.94 6.01
CA SER A 277 0.15 -22.84 6.97
C SER A 277 -0.96 -23.16 7.97
N ALA A 278 -0.98 -22.50 9.13
CA ALA A 278 -2.09 -22.62 10.07
C ALA A 278 -3.41 -22.03 9.52
N LEU A 279 -3.32 -21.23 8.46
CA LEU A 279 -4.47 -20.66 7.76
C LEU A 279 -4.93 -21.57 6.64
N GLN A 280 -6.24 -21.68 6.47
CA GLN A 280 -6.84 -22.42 5.36
C GLN A 280 -6.45 -21.81 4.01
N ASN A 281 -6.26 -22.66 3.01
CA ASN A 281 -5.99 -22.26 1.64
C ASN A 281 -7.10 -21.34 1.13
N GLY A 282 -6.69 -20.21 0.53
CA GLY A 282 -7.60 -19.19 0.02
C GLY A 282 -7.95 -18.09 1.01
N THR A 283 -7.42 -18.13 2.25
CA THR A 283 -7.52 -17.00 3.19
C THR A 283 -6.98 -15.73 2.53
N ASN A 284 -7.77 -14.66 2.62
CA ASN A 284 -7.47 -13.35 2.07
C ASN A 284 -7.68 -12.32 3.19
N THR A 285 -6.77 -11.36 3.31
CA THR A 285 -6.76 -10.31 4.34
C THR A 285 -7.36 -8.98 3.81
N GLY A 286 -7.84 -8.97 2.57
CA GLY A 286 -8.53 -7.86 1.94
C GLY A 286 -7.57 -6.72 1.62
N VAL A 287 -7.67 -5.58 2.30
CA VAL A 287 -6.72 -4.45 2.14
C VAL A 287 -5.51 -4.53 3.06
N LEU A 288 -5.55 -5.41 4.06
CA LEU A 288 -4.46 -5.59 5.02
C LEU A 288 -3.36 -6.45 4.41
N ARG A 289 -2.11 -6.10 4.67
CA ARG A 289 -0.95 -6.90 4.28
C ARG A 289 -0.35 -7.54 5.51
N GLU A 290 -0.62 -8.82 5.67
CA GLU A 290 -0.14 -9.61 6.81
C GLU A 290 0.59 -10.84 6.28
N HIS A 291 1.48 -11.37 7.11
CA HIS A 291 2.25 -12.57 6.85
C HIS A 291 1.74 -13.73 7.70
N ALA A 292 2.03 -14.95 7.28
CA ALA A 292 1.85 -16.15 8.11
C ALA A 292 3.04 -17.08 8.00
N ILE A 293 3.24 -17.91 9.02
CA ILE A 293 4.22 -19.00 8.96
C ILE A 293 3.78 -20.01 7.91
N ARG A 294 4.75 -20.46 7.13
CA ARG A 294 4.63 -21.66 6.30
C ARG A 294 5.74 -22.66 6.57
N LEU A 295 5.39 -23.93 6.39
CA LEU A 295 6.32 -25.06 6.40
C LEU A 295 6.24 -25.81 5.07
N ASN A 296 7.40 -26.06 4.48
CA ASN A 296 7.55 -26.83 3.25
C ASN A 296 8.39 -28.06 3.59
N SER A 297 7.99 -29.25 3.15
CA SER A 297 8.78 -30.48 3.31
C SER A 297 8.86 -31.21 2.00
N THR A 298 10.04 -31.72 1.68
CA THR A 298 10.28 -32.56 0.49
C THR A 298 11.18 -33.72 0.87
N SER A 299 10.72 -34.93 0.58
CA SER A 299 11.35 -36.20 0.92
C SER A 299 11.85 -36.88 -0.34
N ALA A 300 13.04 -37.46 -0.26
CA ALA A 300 13.65 -38.26 -1.32
C ALA A 300 14.24 -39.53 -0.70
N CYS A 301 13.96 -40.69 -1.31
CA CYS A 301 14.42 -41.98 -0.82
C CYS A 301 15.35 -42.66 -1.83
N VAL A 302 16.39 -43.31 -1.34
CA VAL A 302 17.36 -44.08 -2.13
C VAL A 302 17.56 -45.46 -1.53
N ALA A 303 17.61 -46.48 -2.39
CA ALA A 303 17.97 -47.82 -1.99
C ALA A 303 19.49 -47.89 -1.77
N VAL A 304 19.88 -48.40 -0.60
CA VAL A 304 21.29 -48.50 -0.18
C VAL A 304 21.63 -49.94 0.18
N PRO A 305 22.91 -50.35 0.12
CA PRO A 305 23.34 -51.64 0.64
C PRO A 305 23.11 -51.76 2.15
N ALA A 306 22.72 -52.94 2.63
CA ALA A 306 22.50 -53.20 4.06
C ALA A 306 23.73 -52.93 4.95
N SER A 307 24.95 -52.97 4.37
CA SER A 307 26.19 -52.61 5.08
C SER A 307 26.29 -51.13 5.43
N GLU A 308 25.51 -50.26 4.78
CA GLU A 308 25.47 -48.82 5.08
C GLU A 308 24.51 -48.47 6.22
N PHE A 309 23.63 -49.39 6.63
CA PHE A 309 22.74 -49.15 7.76
C PHE A 309 23.58 -48.91 9.04
N PRO A 310 23.29 -47.83 9.80
CA PRO A 310 24.11 -47.46 10.94
C PRO A 310 24.04 -48.52 12.05
N GLN A 311 25.19 -48.99 12.54
CA GLN A 311 25.25 -49.91 13.68
C GLN A 311 24.72 -49.28 14.97
N THR A 312 24.94 -47.98 15.15
CA THR A 312 24.37 -47.17 16.22
C THR A 312 23.75 -45.95 15.57
N CYS A 313 22.46 -45.73 15.81
CA CYS A 313 21.73 -44.63 15.21
C CYS A 313 22.36 -43.29 15.68
N PRO A 314 22.79 -42.41 14.77
CA PRO A 314 23.52 -41.20 15.15
C PRO A 314 22.62 -40.13 15.80
N GLY A 315 23.14 -39.37 16.76
CA GLY A 315 22.44 -38.27 17.42
C GLY A 315 22.46 -38.37 18.95
N ASP A 316 22.04 -37.30 19.61
CA ASP A 316 22.00 -37.24 21.09
C ASP A 316 20.84 -38.07 21.67
N ARG A 317 19.69 -38.05 20.98
CA ARG A 317 18.51 -38.85 21.34
C ARG A 317 17.78 -39.31 20.08
N PRO A 318 18.38 -40.23 19.30
CA PRO A 318 17.78 -40.74 18.07
C PRO A 318 16.54 -41.59 18.39
N PHE A 319 15.65 -41.72 17.42
CA PHE A 319 14.55 -42.68 17.51
C PHE A 319 14.95 -44.00 16.85
N VAL A 320 14.86 -45.08 17.61
CA VAL A 320 15.22 -46.43 17.17
C VAL A 320 14.10 -47.38 17.58
N THR A 321 13.66 -48.20 16.64
CA THR A 321 12.70 -49.27 16.90
C THR A 321 13.01 -50.47 16.00
N ASN A 322 12.68 -51.66 16.47
CA ASN A 322 12.87 -52.89 15.74
C ASN A 322 11.69 -53.84 15.97
N LEU A 323 11.43 -54.66 14.97
CA LEU A 323 10.53 -55.80 15.06
C LEU A 323 11.32 -57.01 14.62
N THR A 324 11.67 -57.86 15.60
CA THR A 324 12.45 -59.08 15.37
C THR A 324 11.59 -60.29 15.73
N ALA A 325 11.11 -60.99 14.70
CA ALA A 325 10.52 -62.32 14.82
C ALA A 325 11.57 -63.34 14.32
N PRO A 326 12.14 -64.17 15.22
CA PRO A 326 13.16 -65.15 14.85
C PRO A 326 12.70 -66.01 13.67
N ASP A 327 13.59 -66.18 12.68
CA ASP A 327 13.38 -66.99 11.48
C ASP A 327 12.17 -66.60 10.60
N LEU A 328 11.58 -65.41 10.80
CA LEU A 328 10.38 -64.95 10.09
C LEU A 328 10.52 -63.54 9.51
N LEU A 329 10.88 -62.54 10.32
CA LEU A 329 10.91 -61.14 9.89
C LEU A 329 11.81 -60.30 10.82
N ASP A 330 12.77 -59.58 10.23
CA ASP A 330 13.56 -58.56 10.94
C ASP A 330 13.40 -57.21 10.26
N ILE A 331 12.86 -56.23 11.00
CA ILE A 331 12.70 -54.85 10.56
C ILE A 331 13.43 -53.95 11.55
N ARG A 332 14.33 -53.10 11.04
CA ARG A 332 15.11 -52.16 11.84
C ARG A 332 14.91 -50.74 11.32
N ILE A 333 14.62 -49.83 12.24
CA ILE A 333 14.31 -48.43 11.93
C ILE A 333 15.21 -47.53 12.76
N CYS A 334 15.85 -46.58 12.10
CA CYS A 334 16.71 -45.58 12.74
C CYS A 334 16.40 -44.21 12.16
N VAL A 335 16.07 -43.27 13.05
CA VAL A 335 15.94 -41.84 12.74
C VAL A 335 16.98 -41.09 13.54
N PRO A 336 18.03 -40.57 12.88
CA PRO A 336 19.04 -39.77 13.54
C PRO A 336 18.48 -38.50 14.17
N GLY A 337 19.17 -37.99 15.20
CA GLY A 337 18.90 -36.66 15.77
C GLY A 337 18.50 -36.67 17.24
N MET A 338 17.65 -35.73 17.64
CA MET A 338 17.15 -35.59 19.01
C MET A 338 15.62 -35.48 19.01
N TYR A 339 14.92 -36.56 19.34
CA TYR A 339 13.47 -36.49 19.53
C TYR A 339 13.12 -35.80 20.86
N GLY A 340 11.94 -35.15 20.89
CA GLY A 340 11.49 -34.38 22.05
C GLY A 340 12.01 -32.95 22.10
N GLN A 341 12.65 -32.45 21.05
CA GLN A 341 13.12 -31.06 20.92
C GLN A 341 12.78 -30.51 19.54
N THR A 342 12.31 -29.26 19.47
CA THR A 342 12.10 -28.57 18.20
C THR A 342 13.43 -28.31 17.47
N PRO A 343 13.51 -28.55 16.16
CA PRO A 343 14.70 -28.18 15.38
C PRO A 343 14.71 -26.70 14.98
N TRP A 344 13.62 -25.97 15.22
CA TRP A 344 13.45 -24.58 14.76
C TRP A 344 13.93 -23.59 15.83
N THR A 345 14.64 -22.55 15.41
CA THR A 345 14.98 -21.41 16.29
C THR A 345 13.84 -20.39 16.29
N ARG A 346 13.88 -19.41 17.21
CA ARG A 346 12.86 -18.34 17.34
C ARG A 346 12.90 -17.27 16.23
N SER A 347 13.87 -17.32 15.31
CA SER A 347 13.98 -16.34 14.23
C SER A 347 12.79 -16.42 13.25
N ARG A 348 12.32 -15.29 12.73
CA ARG A 348 11.34 -15.22 11.63
C ARG A 348 11.97 -15.32 10.25
N ASP A 349 13.29 -15.23 10.16
CA ASP A 349 14.02 -15.48 8.92
C ASP A 349 13.87 -16.93 8.47
N ARG A 350 14.07 -17.16 7.17
CA ARG A 350 14.03 -18.50 6.58
C ARG A 350 15.01 -19.43 7.30
N GLN A 351 14.53 -20.62 7.63
CA GLN A 351 15.32 -21.69 8.21
C GLN A 351 15.11 -22.97 7.41
N ASP A 352 16.20 -23.67 7.12
CA ASP A 352 16.20 -24.94 6.42
C ASP A 352 16.83 -26.01 7.32
N ILE A 353 16.19 -27.17 7.40
CA ILE A 353 16.68 -28.35 8.12
C ILE A 353 16.65 -29.57 7.21
N SER A 354 17.48 -30.56 7.52
CA SER A 354 17.52 -31.83 6.82
C SER A 354 17.50 -32.96 7.86
N GLU A 355 16.55 -33.87 7.69
CA GLU A 355 16.36 -35.04 8.55
C GLU A 355 16.51 -36.33 7.72
N GLU A 356 16.92 -37.42 8.37
CA GLU A 356 17.10 -38.71 7.72
C GLU A 356 16.27 -39.80 8.40
N LEU A 357 15.84 -40.81 7.62
CA LEU A 357 15.17 -42.01 8.08
C LEU A 357 15.80 -43.22 7.38
N TRP A 358 16.17 -44.21 8.17
CA TRP A 358 16.75 -45.47 7.71
C TRP A 358 15.79 -46.61 8.02
N ILE A 359 15.49 -47.42 7.01
CA ILE A 359 14.65 -48.61 7.10
C ILE A 359 15.44 -49.79 6.56
N ASP A 360 15.53 -50.87 7.31
CA ASP A 360 16.15 -52.12 6.88
C ASP A 360 15.18 -53.28 7.12
N VAL A 361 14.94 -54.09 6.10
CA VAL A 361 13.93 -55.15 6.12
C VAL A 361 14.54 -56.45 5.57
N VAL A 362 14.45 -57.51 6.37
CA VAL A 362 14.89 -58.87 6.02
C VAL A 362 13.73 -59.85 6.28
N PRO A 363 12.90 -60.14 5.26
CA PRO A 363 11.82 -61.12 5.36
C PRO A 363 12.33 -62.57 5.20
N GLN A 364 11.70 -63.50 5.90
CA GLN A 364 11.89 -64.95 5.80
C GLN A 364 10.54 -65.69 5.89
N LEU A 365 9.49 -65.16 5.26
CA LEU A 365 8.11 -65.65 5.34
C LEU A 365 7.83 -66.78 4.32
N TRP A 366 8.48 -67.92 4.48
CA TRP A 366 8.49 -69.04 3.51
C TRP A 366 7.12 -69.68 3.22
N GLU A 367 6.11 -69.51 4.08
CA GLU A 367 4.77 -70.08 3.90
C GLU A 367 3.87 -69.28 2.94
N PHE A 368 4.23 -68.04 2.58
CA PHE A 368 3.46 -67.21 1.66
C PHE A 368 4.14 -67.12 0.29
N GLU A 369 3.40 -67.33 -0.80
CA GLU A 369 3.87 -67.14 -2.20
C GLU A 369 4.00 -65.65 -2.55
N THR A 370 4.86 -64.91 -1.85
CA THR A 370 5.12 -63.49 -2.11
C THR A 370 6.55 -63.24 -2.56
N TYR A 371 6.73 -62.24 -3.43
CA TYR A 371 8.06 -61.77 -3.83
C TYR A 371 8.74 -61.10 -2.63
N GLN A 372 9.55 -61.87 -1.92
CA GLN A 372 10.33 -61.40 -0.78
C GLN A 372 11.65 -60.82 -1.27
N SER A 373 11.89 -59.56 -0.90
CA SER A 373 13.15 -58.88 -1.19
C SER A 373 13.66 -58.20 0.06
N ASN A 374 14.90 -58.51 0.44
CA ASN A 374 15.62 -57.72 1.43
C ASN A 374 15.89 -56.34 0.82
N PHE A 375 15.61 -55.29 1.57
CA PHE A 375 15.92 -53.94 1.14
C PHE A 375 16.32 -53.07 2.32
N THR A 376 17.21 -52.13 2.03
CA THR A 376 17.61 -51.08 2.95
C THR A 376 17.39 -49.75 2.25
N LEU A 377 16.70 -48.84 2.92
CA LEU A 377 16.28 -47.56 2.39
C LEU A 377 16.82 -46.44 3.25
N ARG A 378 17.38 -45.42 2.60
CA ARG A 378 17.71 -44.14 3.23
C ARG A 378 16.83 -43.06 2.62
N CYS A 379 16.00 -42.44 3.44
CA CYS A 379 15.18 -41.30 3.07
C CYS A 379 15.72 -40.04 3.72
N THR A 380 15.80 -38.96 2.95
CA THR A 380 16.19 -37.64 3.42
C THR A 380 15.05 -36.67 3.16
N THR A 381 14.62 -35.97 4.20
CA THR A 381 13.59 -34.93 4.12
C THR A 381 14.22 -33.57 4.37
N ASN A 382 14.08 -32.68 3.40
CA ASN A 382 14.45 -31.27 3.54
C ASN A 382 13.20 -30.47 3.86
N SER A 383 13.24 -29.79 5.01
CA SER A 383 12.14 -28.96 5.49
C SER A 383 12.58 -27.51 5.60
N THR A 384 11.70 -26.60 5.20
CA THR A 384 11.91 -25.16 5.24
C THR A 384 10.80 -24.51 6.05
N ARG A 385 11.18 -23.66 7.01
CA ARG A 385 10.27 -22.75 7.71
C ARG A 385 10.55 -21.32 7.31
N GLY A 386 9.51 -20.55 7.11
CA GLY A 386 9.61 -19.10 6.97
C GLY A 386 8.24 -18.47 6.91
N TYR A 387 8.21 -17.23 6.43
CA TYR A 387 6.97 -16.48 6.28
C TYR A 387 6.66 -16.21 4.82
N PHE A 388 5.40 -15.97 4.53
CA PHE A 388 4.93 -15.47 3.25
C PHE A 388 3.84 -14.43 3.47
N GLU A 389 3.66 -13.52 2.51
CA GLU A 389 2.57 -12.54 2.54
C GLU A 389 1.25 -13.24 2.15
N ILE A 390 0.21 -13.10 2.96
CA ILE A 390 -1.10 -13.69 2.69
C ILE A 390 -1.76 -12.95 1.51
N SER A 391 -2.63 -13.63 0.77
CA SER A 391 -3.40 -13.04 -0.33
C SER A 391 -4.12 -11.76 0.11
N ASN A 392 -3.96 -10.68 -0.66
CA ASN A 392 -4.60 -9.39 -0.41
C ASN A 392 -4.79 -8.58 -1.71
N SER A 393 -5.56 -7.51 -1.65
CA SER A 393 -5.88 -6.66 -2.81
C SER A 393 -4.65 -6.03 -3.48
N ARG A 394 -3.54 -5.84 -2.77
CA ARG A 394 -2.31 -5.22 -3.31
C ARG A 394 -1.40 -6.21 -4.01
N ASN A 395 -1.40 -7.48 -3.61
CA ASN A 395 -0.68 -8.55 -4.32
C ASN A 395 -1.55 -9.26 -5.39
N GLY A 396 -2.68 -8.65 -5.76
CA GLY A 396 -3.57 -9.20 -6.78
C GLY A 396 -4.39 -10.41 -6.32
N ASN A 397 -4.64 -10.51 -5.00
CA ASN A 397 -5.30 -11.62 -4.31
C ASN A 397 -4.57 -12.95 -4.43
N ASN A 398 -3.23 -12.92 -4.45
CA ASN A 398 -2.39 -14.11 -4.54
C ASN A 398 -1.40 -14.14 -3.37
N PRO A 399 -1.11 -15.31 -2.77
CA PRO A 399 -0.09 -15.41 -1.75
C PRO A 399 1.28 -15.02 -2.31
N GLY A 400 2.08 -14.37 -1.47
CA GLY A 400 3.46 -14.01 -1.77
C GLY A 400 4.40 -15.22 -1.73
N PRO A 401 5.64 -15.05 -2.23
CA PRO A 401 6.66 -16.08 -2.15
C PRO A 401 7.17 -16.27 -0.70
N LEU A 402 7.99 -17.31 -0.48
CA LEU A 402 8.77 -17.44 0.75
C LEU A 402 9.65 -16.19 0.94
N LEU A 403 9.61 -15.63 2.13
CA LEU A 403 10.52 -14.59 2.53
C LEU A 403 11.84 -15.20 3.00
N GLU A 404 12.94 -14.74 2.41
CA GLU A 404 14.29 -15.09 2.86
C GLU A 404 14.62 -14.44 4.20
N LYS A 405 14.20 -13.18 4.36
CA LYS A 405 14.39 -12.40 5.59
C LYS A 405 13.11 -11.72 6.01
N TRP A 406 12.92 -11.64 7.32
CA TRP A 406 11.83 -10.88 7.91
C TRP A 406 12.03 -9.37 7.63
N PRO A 407 10.99 -8.63 7.20
CA PRO A 407 11.11 -7.21 6.93
C PRO A 407 11.56 -6.42 8.16
N SER A 408 12.25 -5.30 7.94
CA SER A 408 12.69 -4.43 9.03
C SER A 408 11.49 -3.77 9.73
N GLN A 409 11.65 -3.33 10.97
CA GLN A 409 10.58 -2.64 11.71
C GLN A 409 10.10 -1.37 10.98
N GLU A 410 10.99 -0.65 10.29
CA GLU A 410 10.63 0.53 9.50
C GLU A 410 9.74 0.17 8.29
N GLU A 411 10.06 -0.94 7.61
CA GLU A 411 9.25 -1.45 6.49
C GLU A 411 7.90 -1.96 6.97
N LEU A 412 7.87 -2.71 8.08
CA LEU A 412 6.62 -3.21 8.68
C LEU A 412 5.71 -2.06 9.10
N ALA A 413 6.25 -1.03 9.75
CA ALA A 413 5.49 0.14 10.19
C ALA A 413 4.84 0.91 9.04
N LYS A 414 5.47 0.90 7.87
CA LYS A 414 5.09 1.69 6.71
C LYS A 414 4.16 0.94 5.75
N ASP A 415 4.50 -0.31 5.45
CA ASP A 415 3.97 -1.03 4.30
C ASP A 415 3.14 -2.27 4.67
N PHE A 416 3.12 -2.70 5.93
CA PHE A 416 2.45 -3.91 6.40
C PHE A 416 1.55 -3.67 7.63
N ASN A 417 0.72 -4.67 7.94
CA ASN A 417 -0.30 -4.64 8.99
C ASN A 417 -0.08 -5.70 10.07
N ASP A 418 1.04 -6.43 10.04
CA ASP A 418 1.40 -7.40 11.06
C ASP A 418 1.55 -6.74 12.45
N TYR A 419 0.87 -7.28 13.46
CA TYR A 419 0.98 -6.80 14.83
C TYR A 419 0.66 -7.92 15.85
N LEU A 420 1.21 -7.83 17.07
CA LEU A 420 1.25 -8.95 18.04
C LEU A 420 0.11 -9.00 19.09
N GLY A 421 -0.87 -8.09 19.08
CA GLY A 421 -1.99 -8.10 20.04
C GLY A 421 -2.37 -6.74 20.64
N ILE A 422 -3.25 -6.76 21.65
CA ILE A 422 -4.03 -5.61 22.16
C ILE A 422 -3.37 -4.92 23.37
N ASP A 423 -2.58 -5.63 24.19
CA ASP A 423 -2.05 -5.09 25.45
C ASP A 423 -0.59 -4.62 25.34
N GLY A 424 -0.40 -3.34 25.01
CA GLY A 424 0.89 -2.68 24.84
C GLY A 424 1.00 -2.07 23.44
N ASP A 425 1.37 -0.79 23.36
CA ASP A 425 1.44 0.00 22.11
C ASP A 425 1.77 -0.84 20.87
N PHE A 426 0.80 -1.04 19.97
CA PHE A 426 0.91 -1.66 18.63
C PHE A 426 2.25 -2.37 18.35
N ALA A 427 2.52 -3.50 19.02
CA ALA A 427 3.85 -4.10 19.00
C ALA A 427 4.20 -4.64 17.60
N ILE A 428 5.24 -4.07 17.01
CA ILE A 428 5.77 -4.46 15.69
C ILE A 428 6.57 -5.75 15.86
N PRO A 429 6.20 -6.85 15.18
CA PRO A 429 6.96 -8.10 15.25
C PRO A 429 8.38 -7.90 14.73
N SER A 430 9.36 -8.25 15.56
CA SER A 430 10.79 -8.15 15.24
C SER A 430 11.30 -9.41 14.51
N VAL A 431 12.55 -9.41 14.04
CA VAL A 431 13.15 -10.60 13.41
C VAL A 431 13.25 -11.77 14.39
N VAL A 432 13.60 -11.47 15.64
CA VAL A 432 13.64 -12.43 16.76
C VAL A 432 12.91 -11.76 17.91
N ASN A 433 11.75 -12.29 18.31
CA ASN A 433 11.13 -11.86 19.56
C ASN A 433 11.99 -12.39 20.71
N ASN A 434 12.94 -11.57 21.15
CA ASN A 434 13.81 -11.86 22.27
C ASN A 434 13.14 -11.31 23.55
N ASP A 435 12.02 -11.94 23.92
CA ASP A 435 11.18 -11.45 25.01
C ASP A 435 11.68 -11.99 26.35
N THR A 436 12.88 -11.54 26.74
CA THR A 436 13.29 -11.60 28.15
C THR A 436 12.64 -10.50 29.00
N ASP A 437 12.02 -9.48 28.38
CA ASP A 437 11.45 -8.32 29.10
C ASP A 437 9.95 -8.05 28.86
N SER A 438 9.27 -8.73 27.93
CA SER A 438 7.84 -8.48 27.68
C SER A 438 6.97 -9.53 28.36
N SER A 439 6.16 -9.10 29.33
CA SER A 439 5.04 -9.88 29.89
C SER A 439 3.97 -10.30 28.86
N LEU A 440 4.12 -9.89 27.60
CA LEU A 440 3.24 -10.20 26.46
C LEU A 440 3.28 -11.68 26.05
N PHE A 441 4.45 -12.33 26.18
CA PHE A 441 4.59 -13.77 26.08
C PHE A 441 4.89 -14.35 27.46
N ALA A 442 4.04 -14.04 28.45
CA ALA A 442 3.92 -14.94 29.59
C ALA A 442 3.56 -16.30 29.01
N LEU A 443 4.59 -17.12 28.77
CA LEU A 443 4.46 -18.52 28.40
C LEU A 443 3.51 -19.07 29.45
N GLY A 444 2.25 -19.23 29.07
CA GLY A 444 1.25 -19.84 29.93
C GLY A 444 1.82 -21.16 30.42
N PRO A 445 1.35 -21.68 31.57
CA PRO A 445 1.78 -22.98 32.04
C PRO A 445 1.77 -23.95 30.86
N ALA A 446 2.89 -24.67 30.66
CA ALA A 446 3.03 -25.59 29.55
C ALA A 446 1.72 -26.38 29.39
N PRO A 447 1.20 -26.55 28.16
CA PRO A 447 -0.05 -27.25 27.94
C PRO A 447 -0.03 -28.52 28.78
N VAL A 448 -1.02 -28.68 29.67
CA VAL A 448 -1.12 -29.89 30.47
C VAL A 448 -1.28 -31.01 29.48
N ASP A 449 -0.21 -31.76 29.24
CA ASP A 449 -0.24 -32.92 28.37
C ASP A 449 -1.33 -33.84 28.91
N PRO A 450 -2.43 -34.08 28.17
CA PRO A 450 -3.50 -34.96 28.64
C PRO A 450 -2.99 -36.39 28.87
N PHE A 451 -1.77 -36.72 28.40
CA PHE A 451 -1.11 -38.00 28.56
C PHE A 451 -0.02 -38.01 29.64
N ASN A 452 0.23 -36.88 30.32
CA ASN A 452 1.16 -36.75 31.46
C ASN A 452 2.53 -37.40 31.18
N THR A 453 3.06 -37.19 29.98
CA THR A 453 4.39 -37.67 29.60
C THR A 453 5.47 -36.67 30.05
N VAL A 454 6.71 -37.16 30.22
CA VAL A 454 7.91 -36.33 30.40
C VAL A 454 7.89 -35.20 29.37
N GLU A 455 8.25 -33.96 29.74
CA GLU A 455 8.24 -32.78 28.85
C GLU A 455 9.01 -33.05 27.53
N LEU A 456 8.29 -33.51 26.50
CA LEU A 456 8.81 -33.80 25.17
C LEU A 456 8.09 -32.90 24.17
N TYR A 457 8.87 -32.11 23.43
CA TYR A 457 8.35 -31.19 22.43
C TYR A 457 8.36 -31.80 21.03
N ALA A 458 7.50 -31.29 20.16
CA ALA A 458 7.40 -31.74 18.78
C ALA A 458 8.77 -31.63 18.09
N ALA A 459 9.24 -32.77 17.58
CA ALA A 459 10.48 -32.85 16.83
C ALA A 459 10.30 -32.33 15.40
N GLY A 460 11.33 -32.45 14.58
CA GLY A 460 11.22 -32.11 13.16
C GLY A 460 10.13 -32.91 12.43
N PRO A 461 9.71 -32.45 11.25
CA PRO A 461 8.60 -33.05 10.52
C PRO A 461 8.81 -34.55 10.26
N LEU A 462 10.00 -34.97 9.84
CA LEU A 462 10.29 -36.38 9.56
C LEU A 462 10.36 -37.21 10.83
N MET A 463 11.02 -36.73 11.89
CA MET A 463 11.06 -37.41 13.18
C MET A 463 9.65 -37.60 13.75
N THR A 464 8.79 -36.58 13.67
CA THR A 464 7.39 -36.65 14.12
C THR A 464 6.59 -37.65 13.30
N SER A 465 6.76 -37.67 11.98
CA SER A 465 6.16 -38.68 11.11
C SER A 465 6.62 -40.10 11.45
N ALA A 466 7.92 -40.31 11.69
CA ALA A 466 8.45 -41.62 12.05
C ALA A 466 7.95 -42.12 13.41
N LEU A 467 7.83 -41.23 14.40
CA LEU A 467 7.21 -41.54 15.68
C LEU A 467 5.73 -41.94 15.53
N ALA A 468 5.00 -41.33 14.59
CA ALA A 468 3.61 -41.69 14.30
C ALA A 468 3.49 -43.04 13.59
N LEU A 469 4.38 -43.33 12.63
CA LEU A 469 4.35 -44.57 11.86
C LEU A 469 4.91 -45.78 12.61
N PHE A 470 5.91 -45.59 13.47
CA PHE A 470 6.68 -46.69 14.08
C PHE A 470 6.85 -46.60 15.61
N GLY A 471 6.41 -45.51 16.24
CA GLY A 471 6.55 -45.30 17.68
C GLY A 471 5.56 -46.13 18.52
N ASN A 472 5.59 -45.93 19.84
CA ASN A 472 4.85 -46.76 20.81
C ASN A 472 3.32 -46.77 20.62
N GLN A 473 2.76 -45.76 19.94
CA GLN A 473 1.30 -45.64 19.67
C GLN A 473 0.94 -46.10 18.25
N SER A 474 1.90 -46.59 17.47
CA SER A 474 1.69 -47.09 16.12
C SER A 474 1.23 -48.54 16.12
N PHE A 475 0.61 -48.97 15.00
CA PHE A 475 0.29 -50.37 14.78
C PHE A 475 1.56 -51.24 14.69
N PHE A 476 2.70 -50.68 14.26
CA PHE A 476 3.99 -51.36 14.21
C PHE A 476 4.46 -51.78 15.61
N SER A 477 4.29 -50.90 16.61
CA SER A 477 4.59 -51.25 18.01
C SER A 477 3.59 -52.27 18.58
N ALA A 478 2.31 -52.17 18.21
CA ALA A 478 1.32 -53.18 18.58
C ALA A 478 1.68 -54.57 18.04
N ALA A 479 2.19 -54.64 16.81
CA ALA A 479 2.69 -55.88 16.21
C ALA A 479 3.98 -56.37 16.90
N GLY A 480 4.94 -55.48 17.16
CA GLY A 480 6.21 -55.84 17.83
C GLY A 480 6.04 -56.33 19.28
N ASN A 481 4.98 -55.90 19.97
CA ASN A 481 4.63 -56.38 21.32
C ASN A 481 3.93 -57.74 21.33
N ALA A 482 3.44 -58.23 20.17
CA ALA A 482 2.85 -59.55 20.07
C ALA A 482 3.95 -60.62 20.04
N THR A 483 3.94 -61.51 21.04
CA THR A 483 4.96 -62.56 21.20
C THR A 483 4.40 -63.97 21.01
N ASN A 484 3.08 -64.11 21.01
CA ASN A 484 2.38 -65.38 20.82
C ASN A 484 1.06 -65.16 20.07
N SER A 485 0.47 -66.24 19.59
CA SER A 485 -0.80 -66.23 18.87
C SER A 485 -1.96 -65.53 19.58
N SER A 486 -2.07 -65.62 20.91
CA SER A 486 -3.16 -64.96 21.65
C SER A 486 -3.00 -63.44 21.69
N SER A 487 -1.77 -62.97 21.86
CA SER A 487 -1.43 -61.54 21.77
C SER A 487 -1.54 -61.02 20.33
N ALA A 488 -1.18 -61.86 19.34
CA ALA A 488 -1.35 -61.54 17.93
C ALA A 488 -2.84 -61.38 17.56
N ARG A 489 -3.71 -62.25 18.08
CA ARG A 489 -5.17 -62.12 17.93
C ARG A 489 -5.69 -60.77 18.43
N SER A 490 -5.26 -60.36 19.63
CA SER A 490 -5.66 -59.07 20.20
C SER A 490 -5.08 -57.88 19.42
N ALA A 491 -3.83 -57.98 18.97
CA ALA A 491 -3.19 -56.96 18.15
C ALA A 491 -3.92 -56.80 16.82
N LEU A 492 -4.12 -57.89 16.07
CA LEU A 492 -4.85 -57.89 14.80
C LEU A 492 -6.27 -57.34 14.94
N PHE A 493 -7.02 -57.81 15.95
CA PHE A 493 -8.36 -57.30 16.20
C PHE A 493 -8.34 -55.78 16.44
N SER A 494 -7.41 -55.27 17.25
CA SER A 494 -7.28 -53.84 17.49
C SER A 494 -6.88 -53.06 16.23
N ILE A 495 -5.93 -53.58 15.46
CA ILE A 495 -5.44 -52.94 14.23
C ILE A 495 -6.57 -52.80 13.22
N CYS A 496 -7.31 -53.88 12.98
CA CYS A 496 -8.41 -53.90 12.02
C CYS A 496 -9.65 -53.14 12.50
N ARG A 497 -9.95 -53.16 13.81
CA ARG A 497 -11.13 -52.46 14.35
C ARG A 497 -11.02 -50.94 14.27
N PHE A 498 -9.80 -50.41 14.32
CA PHE A 498 -9.52 -48.97 14.33
C PHE A 498 -8.91 -48.47 13.02
N ASP A 499 -8.87 -49.28 11.96
CA ASP A 499 -8.16 -48.98 10.70
C ASP A 499 -6.75 -48.42 10.96
N ALA A 500 -6.01 -49.06 11.87
CA ALA A 500 -4.79 -48.49 12.44
C ALA A 500 -3.59 -48.50 11.49
N ILE A 501 -3.70 -49.16 10.33
CA ILE A 501 -2.65 -49.30 9.32
C ILE A 501 -2.57 -48.00 8.49
N PRO A 502 -1.44 -47.28 8.51
CA PRO A 502 -1.25 -46.06 7.74
C PRO A 502 -1.27 -46.30 6.23
N PHE A 503 -1.81 -45.34 5.48
CA PHE A 503 -1.77 -45.24 4.02
C PHE A 503 -2.56 -46.31 3.25
N THR A 504 -3.39 -47.10 3.92
CA THR A 504 -4.20 -48.15 3.29
C THR A 504 -5.14 -47.67 2.19
N ARG A 505 -5.53 -46.38 2.23
CA ARG A 505 -6.42 -45.74 1.25
C ARG A 505 -5.67 -44.95 0.18
N LEU A 506 -4.34 -45.05 0.15
CA LEU A 506 -3.52 -44.50 -0.92
C LEU A 506 -3.40 -45.49 -2.08
N ASP A 507 -4.53 -45.70 -2.78
CA ASP A 507 -4.68 -46.69 -3.84
C ASP A 507 -3.74 -46.48 -5.03
N MET A 508 -3.49 -45.22 -5.41
CA MET A 508 -2.70 -44.88 -6.59
C MET A 508 -1.20 -44.92 -6.29
N THR A 509 -0.81 -44.67 -5.04
CA THR A 509 0.61 -44.71 -4.62
C THR A 509 1.15 -46.14 -4.45
N GLY A 510 0.28 -47.16 -4.46
CA GLY A 510 0.65 -48.58 -4.33
C GLY A 510 0.59 -49.15 -2.91
N PHE A 511 0.04 -48.43 -1.94
CA PHE A 511 -0.14 -48.94 -0.56
C PHE A 511 -1.39 -49.81 -0.37
N SER A 512 -2.36 -49.76 -1.28
CA SER A 512 -3.60 -50.53 -1.17
C SER A 512 -3.43 -52.02 -1.43
N GLU A 513 -2.59 -52.40 -2.40
CA GLU A 513 -2.24 -53.81 -2.68
C GLU A 513 -1.35 -54.42 -1.59
N ALA A 514 -0.65 -53.59 -0.82
CA ALA A 514 0.21 -54.00 0.28
C ALA A 514 -0.54 -54.25 1.59
N ALA A 515 -1.80 -53.84 1.70
CA ALA A 515 -2.70 -54.25 2.79
C ALA A 515 -3.65 -55.35 2.35
N ALA A 516 -3.25 -56.18 1.36
CA ALA A 516 -4.05 -57.23 0.73
C ALA A 516 -4.31 -58.47 1.61
N GLY A 517 -4.70 -58.23 2.86
CA GLY A 517 -5.85 -58.90 3.44
C GLY A 517 -6.75 -57.76 3.91
N SER A 518 -7.91 -57.56 3.28
CA SER A 518 -8.85 -56.54 3.78
C SER A 518 -9.01 -56.75 5.29
N CYS A 519 -9.09 -55.69 6.10
CA CYS A 519 -9.37 -55.86 7.52
C CYS A 519 -10.63 -56.71 7.74
N GLU A 520 -11.54 -56.73 6.76
CA GLU A 520 -12.69 -57.63 6.67
C GLU A 520 -12.31 -59.12 6.54
N GLU A 521 -11.38 -59.47 5.65
CA GLU A 521 -10.84 -60.83 5.49
C GLU A 521 -10.04 -61.28 6.72
N LEU A 522 -9.26 -60.38 7.31
CA LEU A 522 -8.51 -60.67 8.52
C LEU A 522 -9.45 -60.87 9.73
N LEU A 523 -10.52 -60.08 9.84
CA LEU A 523 -11.57 -60.27 10.85
C LEU A 523 -12.33 -61.58 10.64
N TRP A 524 -12.60 -61.96 9.39
CA TRP A 524 -13.20 -63.27 9.08
C TRP A 524 -12.31 -64.42 9.55
N THR A 525 -11.00 -64.33 9.28
CA THR A 525 -9.97 -65.30 9.72
C THR A 525 -9.90 -65.38 11.24
N LEU A 526 -9.95 -64.23 11.93
CA LEU A 526 -10.02 -64.19 13.39
C LEU A 526 -11.24 -64.95 13.90
N ASP A 527 -12.40 -64.87 13.26
CA ASP A 527 -13.62 -65.53 13.75
C ASP A 527 -13.68 -67.04 13.43
N HIS A 528 -12.92 -67.55 12.45
CA HIS A 528 -13.09 -68.90 11.92
C HIS A 528 -11.85 -69.80 12.02
N GLU A 529 -10.64 -69.26 12.16
CA GLU A 529 -9.39 -70.04 12.18
C GLU A 529 -8.80 -70.23 13.59
N ASP A 530 -8.02 -71.30 13.75
CA ASP A 530 -7.29 -71.61 14.97
C ASP A 530 -6.14 -70.60 15.21
N ASN A 531 -5.83 -70.36 16.49
CA ASN A 531 -4.87 -69.33 16.90
C ASN A 531 -3.45 -69.51 16.31
N GLU A 532 -3.05 -70.72 15.91
CA GLU A 532 -1.68 -71.01 15.48
C GLU A 532 -1.23 -70.18 14.26
N VAL A 533 -2.14 -69.83 13.35
CA VAL A 533 -1.83 -69.11 12.08
C VAL A 533 -1.79 -67.58 12.28
N LEU A 534 -2.43 -67.05 13.32
CA LEU A 534 -2.63 -65.61 13.52
C LEU A 534 -1.33 -64.81 13.73
N TYR A 535 -0.29 -65.46 14.27
CA TYR A 535 1.01 -64.79 14.44
C TYR A 535 1.69 -64.57 13.09
N LEU A 536 1.61 -65.54 12.18
CA LEU A 536 2.15 -65.42 10.83
C LEU A 536 1.39 -64.39 10.01
N GLU A 537 0.05 -64.36 10.10
CA GLU A 537 -0.78 -63.35 9.45
C GLU A 537 -0.47 -61.91 9.90
N LEU A 538 -0.19 -61.72 11.20
CA LEU A 538 0.24 -60.43 11.73
C LEU A 538 1.57 -59.98 11.10
N LEU A 539 2.56 -60.87 11.06
CA LEU A 539 3.87 -60.57 10.46
C LEU A 539 3.77 -60.35 8.96
N TYR A 540 2.92 -61.13 8.28
CA TYR A 540 2.62 -60.96 6.87
C TYR A 540 2.02 -59.58 6.60
N THR A 541 1.02 -59.16 7.37
CA THR A 541 0.38 -57.84 7.27
C THR A 541 1.40 -56.69 7.46
N VAL A 542 2.32 -56.83 8.42
CA VAL A 542 3.37 -55.84 8.65
C VAL A 542 4.37 -55.82 7.50
N TYR A 543 4.77 -57.00 7.00
CA TYR A 543 5.71 -57.13 5.90
C TYR A 543 5.14 -56.53 4.61
N THR A 544 3.90 -56.85 4.25
CA THR A 544 3.29 -56.35 3.03
C THR A 544 3.17 -54.83 3.06
N TRP A 545 2.77 -54.25 4.21
CA TRP A 545 2.75 -52.80 4.39
C TRP A 545 4.14 -52.15 4.27
N ILE A 546 5.18 -52.69 4.94
CA ILE A 546 6.51 -52.09 4.86
C ILE A 546 7.14 -52.30 3.48
N ALA A 547 6.78 -53.37 2.76
CA ALA A 547 7.27 -53.65 1.42
C ALA A 547 6.86 -52.57 0.41
N SER A 548 5.79 -51.81 0.64
CA SER A 548 5.44 -50.61 -0.14
C SER A 548 6.57 -49.57 -0.17
N PHE A 549 7.37 -49.49 0.90
CA PHE A 549 8.51 -48.57 0.97
C PHE A 549 9.72 -49.04 0.13
N ASN A 550 9.74 -50.27 -0.36
CA ASN A 550 10.81 -50.76 -1.24
C ASN A 550 10.87 -49.96 -2.56
N VAL A 551 9.71 -49.49 -3.04
CA VAL A 551 9.65 -48.58 -4.19
C VAL A 551 9.99 -47.17 -3.73
N THR A 552 11.17 -46.68 -4.12
CA THR A 552 11.70 -45.36 -3.71
C THR A 552 10.75 -44.19 -3.95
N GLN A 553 10.02 -44.18 -5.07
CA GLN A 553 9.03 -43.13 -5.37
C GLN A 553 7.84 -43.18 -4.41
N THR A 554 7.24 -44.36 -4.21
CA THR A 554 6.14 -44.60 -3.27
C THR A 554 6.53 -44.21 -1.84
N ALA A 555 7.73 -44.59 -1.39
CA ALA A 555 8.27 -44.19 -0.10
C ALA A 555 8.40 -42.67 0.04
N ALA A 556 8.92 -41.99 -0.98
CA ALA A 556 9.06 -40.55 -1.00
C ALA A 556 7.70 -39.84 -0.92
N THR A 557 6.71 -40.28 -1.71
CA THR A 557 5.35 -39.72 -1.68
C THR A 557 4.68 -39.93 -0.32
N ALA A 558 4.74 -41.13 0.25
CA ALA A 558 4.17 -41.41 1.58
C ALA A 558 4.81 -40.54 2.67
N LEU A 559 6.14 -40.35 2.64
CA LEU A 559 6.82 -39.46 3.57
C LEU A 559 6.50 -37.98 3.32
N ASN A 560 6.29 -37.55 2.07
CA ASN A 560 5.80 -36.20 1.77
C ASN A 560 4.43 -35.93 2.42
N ILE A 561 3.50 -36.88 2.30
CA ILE A 561 2.18 -36.80 2.94
C ILE A 561 2.30 -36.83 4.47
N ALA A 562 3.11 -37.74 5.01
CA ALA A 562 3.32 -37.86 6.46
C ALA A 562 3.91 -36.57 7.06
N THR A 563 4.90 -35.99 6.40
CA THR A 563 5.61 -34.78 6.87
C THR A 563 4.75 -33.53 6.66
N TYR A 564 3.89 -33.49 5.64
CA TYR A 564 2.84 -32.48 5.51
C TYR A 564 1.91 -32.52 6.73
N PHE A 565 1.41 -33.69 7.12
CA PHE A 565 0.55 -33.79 8.31
C PHE A 565 1.29 -33.45 9.60
N ALA A 566 2.59 -33.74 9.71
CA ALA A 566 3.39 -33.32 10.85
C ALA A 566 3.49 -31.80 10.94
N ASN A 567 3.79 -31.14 9.81
CA ASN A 567 3.80 -29.68 9.73
C ASN A 567 2.42 -29.08 10.05
N GLU A 568 1.35 -29.64 9.49
CA GLU A 568 -0.02 -29.19 9.74
C GLU A 568 -0.39 -29.31 11.22
N ALA A 569 -0.12 -30.47 11.83
CA ALA A 569 -0.42 -30.72 13.24
C ALA A 569 0.34 -29.74 14.14
N VAL A 570 1.63 -29.51 13.88
CA VAL A 570 2.42 -28.56 14.68
C VAL A 570 1.86 -27.14 14.54
N LEU A 571 1.60 -26.66 13.32
CA LEU A 571 1.11 -25.29 13.11
C LEU A 571 -0.30 -25.07 13.65
N THR A 572 -1.25 -25.94 13.30
CA THR A 572 -2.67 -25.76 13.65
C THR A 572 -2.94 -25.94 15.14
N ASN A 573 -2.27 -26.89 15.82
CA ASN A 573 -2.42 -27.03 17.27
C ASN A 573 -1.78 -25.88 18.02
N THR A 574 -0.59 -25.44 17.61
CA THR A 574 0.06 -24.29 18.24
C THR A 574 -0.83 -23.06 18.08
N ALA A 575 -1.38 -22.84 16.89
CA ALA A 575 -2.32 -21.76 16.61
C ALA A 575 -3.55 -21.81 17.53
N ALA A 576 -4.20 -22.98 17.63
CA ALA A 576 -5.43 -23.17 18.41
C ALA A 576 -5.22 -23.11 19.93
N GLN A 577 -4.09 -23.63 20.43
CA GLN A 577 -3.77 -23.61 21.86
C GLN A 577 -3.23 -22.25 22.32
N GLY A 578 -2.67 -21.46 21.40
CA GLY A 578 -2.01 -20.19 21.73
C GLY A 578 -2.92 -18.97 21.84
N TYR A 579 -4.25 -19.13 21.81
CA TYR A 579 -5.26 -18.06 21.73
C TYR A 579 -5.08 -16.91 22.73
N ALA A 580 -4.45 -17.13 23.89
CA ALA A 580 -4.29 -16.08 24.89
C ALA A 580 -3.01 -15.23 24.72
N HIS A 581 -1.86 -15.80 24.31
CA HIS A 581 -0.55 -15.11 24.34
C HIS A 581 0.50 -15.61 23.33
N ASN A 582 0.22 -16.66 22.55
CA ASN A 582 1.24 -17.41 21.78
C ASN A 582 0.93 -17.54 20.28
N SER A 583 -0.25 -17.06 19.87
CA SER A 583 -0.68 -17.00 18.48
C SER A 583 -1.08 -15.57 18.14
N ARG A 584 -0.74 -15.15 16.94
CA ARG A 584 -1.15 -13.86 16.39
C ARG A 584 -2.44 -14.00 15.62
N GLU A 585 -3.36 -13.07 15.85
CA GLU A 585 -4.60 -12.97 15.08
C GLU A 585 -4.31 -12.39 13.69
N ILE A 586 -4.90 -13.00 12.67
CA ILE A 586 -4.86 -12.53 11.29
C ILE A 586 -6.22 -11.95 10.93
N TYR A 587 -6.23 -10.80 10.26
CA TYR A 587 -7.41 -9.98 10.10
C TYR A 587 -7.84 -9.84 8.65
N PHE A 588 -9.13 -9.57 8.47
CA PHE A 588 -9.70 -9.20 7.18
C PHE A 588 -10.43 -7.87 7.27
N ASP A 589 -10.07 -6.96 6.36
CA ASP A 589 -10.78 -5.72 6.12
C ASP A 589 -11.03 -5.57 4.61
N SER A 590 -12.27 -5.29 4.21
CA SER A 590 -12.62 -4.97 2.82
C SER A 590 -12.09 -3.61 2.37
N GLY A 591 -11.77 -2.74 3.32
CA GLY A 591 -11.26 -1.39 3.13
C GLY A 591 -12.28 -0.40 2.58
N THR A 592 -11.84 0.85 2.50
CA THR A 592 -12.59 1.97 1.93
C THR A 592 -11.87 2.49 0.69
N VAL A 593 -12.64 2.76 -0.36
CA VAL A 593 -12.14 3.39 -1.58
C VAL A 593 -11.92 4.88 -1.34
N VAL A 594 -10.68 5.33 -1.53
CA VAL A 594 -10.28 6.74 -1.47
C VAL A 594 -9.65 7.14 -2.79
N ILE A 595 -9.94 8.35 -3.24
CA ILE A 595 -9.40 8.92 -4.48
C ILE A 595 -8.11 9.65 -4.13
N LYS A 596 -7.03 9.43 -4.87
CA LYS A 596 -5.81 10.23 -4.75
C LYS A 596 -5.23 10.60 -6.12
N PRO A 597 -4.42 11.67 -6.22
CA PRO A 597 -3.70 12.00 -7.44
C PRO A 597 -2.66 10.92 -7.75
N LYS A 598 -2.66 10.40 -8.98
CA LYS A 598 -1.70 9.40 -9.45
C LYS A 598 -0.34 10.03 -9.67
N TRP A 599 0.71 9.39 -9.14
CA TRP A 599 2.08 9.85 -9.36
C TRP A 599 2.50 9.64 -10.82
N SER A 600 2.90 10.73 -11.47
CA SER A 600 3.43 10.72 -12.84
C SER A 600 4.65 11.64 -12.90
N LEU A 601 5.84 11.05 -13.01
CA LEU A 601 7.09 11.81 -13.07
C LEU A 601 7.07 12.84 -14.21
N ALA A 602 6.63 12.45 -15.41
CA ALA A 602 6.53 13.34 -16.55
C ALA A 602 5.52 14.48 -16.32
N GLY A 603 4.39 14.18 -15.67
CA GLY A 603 3.38 15.18 -15.32
C GLY A 603 3.91 16.20 -14.33
N VAL A 604 4.55 15.73 -13.25
CA VAL A 604 5.13 16.58 -12.19
C VAL A 604 6.22 17.49 -12.76
N ILE A 605 7.13 16.96 -13.59
CA ILE A 605 8.19 17.75 -14.23
C ILE A 605 7.59 18.83 -15.13
N THR A 606 6.66 18.46 -16.02
CA THR A 606 6.06 19.38 -16.99
C THR A 606 5.33 20.52 -16.31
N ILE A 607 4.48 20.23 -15.34
CA ILE A 607 3.70 21.24 -14.63
C ILE A 607 4.61 22.14 -13.78
N SER A 608 5.62 21.56 -13.09
CA SER A 608 6.57 22.35 -12.30
C SER A 608 7.39 23.31 -13.16
N ILE A 609 7.80 22.90 -14.36
CA ILE A 609 8.48 23.77 -15.33
C ILE A 609 7.55 24.90 -15.79
N LEU A 610 6.29 24.59 -16.13
CA LEU A 610 5.32 25.60 -16.56
C LEU A 610 5.08 26.65 -15.46
N ILE A 611 4.85 26.22 -14.22
CA ILE A 611 4.71 27.09 -13.05
C ILE A 611 5.99 27.91 -12.82
N GLY A 612 7.17 27.28 -12.93
CA GLY A 612 8.46 27.97 -12.80
C GLY A 612 8.65 29.07 -13.84
N ILE A 613 8.30 28.80 -15.11
CA ILE A 613 8.34 29.80 -16.20
C ILE A 613 7.34 30.93 -15.93
N GLN A 614 6.15 30.64 -15.40
CA GLN A 614 5.18 31.68 -15.03
C GLN A 614 5.73 32.61 -13.94
N ILE A 615 6.25 32.04 -12.85
CA ILE A 615 6.80 32.82 -11.73
C ILE A 615 7.99 33.64 -12.20
N LEU A 616 8.91 33.05 -12.98
CA LEU A 616 10.04 33.76 -13.54
C LEU A 616 9.59 34.93 -14.45
N GLY A 617 8.61 34.70 -15.32
CA GLY A 617 8.04 35.72 -16.19
C GLY A 617 7.42 36.89 -15.42
N LEU A 618 6.64 36.59 -14.38
CA LEU A 618 6.07 37.61 -13.50
C LEU A 618 7.13 38.39 -12.72
N CYS A 619 8.14 37.71 -12.18
CA CYS A 619 9.25 38.36 -11.49
C CYS A 619 10.01 39.30 -12.43
N LEU A 620 10.30 38.87 -13.67
CA LEU A 620 10.95 39.72 -14.67
C LEU A 620 10.09 40.95 -15.03
N ILE A 621 8.77 40.78 -15.17
CA ILE A 621 7.85 41.90 -15.43
C ILE A 621 7.83 42.88 -14.25
N VAL A 622 7.80 42.38 -13.01
CA VAL A 622 7.80 43.23 -11.82
C VAL A 622 9.13 43.97 -11.66
N VAL A 623 10.26 43.29 -11.83
CA VAL A 623 11.60 43.93 -11.84
C VAL A 623 11.68 45.00 -12.93
N TYR A 624 11.15 44.72 -14.11
CA TYR A 624 11.06 45.70 -15.19
C TYR A 624 10.19 46.91 -14.83
N CYS A 625 9.04 46.68 -14.19
CA CYS A 625 8.16 47.73 -13.69
C CYS A 625 8.82 48.61 -12.60
N HIS A 626 9.72 48.03 -11.79
CA HIS A 626 10.44 48.74 -10.73
C HIS A 626 11.75 49.39 -11.20
N SER A 627 12.24 49.10 -12.41
CA SER A 627 13.51 49.64 -12.89
C SER A 627 13.49 51.16 -13.15
N VAL A 628 12.32 51.74 -13.41
CA VAL A 628 12.16 53.16 -13.77
C VAL A 628 10.94 53.74 -13.04
N PRO A 629 11.01 54.97 -12.51
CA PRO A 629 9.86 55.59 -11.86
C PRO A 629 8.80 55.99 -12.91
N THR A 630 7.52 55.68 -12.66
CA THR A 630 6.45 55.83 -13.66
C THR A 630 5.55 57.04 -13.41
N TRP A 631 5.00 57.61 -14.49
CA TRP A 631 4.10 58.78 -14.45
C TRP A 631 2.62 58.40 -14.31
N THR A 632 2.23 57.17 -14.64
CA THR A 632 0.88 56.63 -14.43
C THR A 632 0.94 55.20 -13.88
N GLY A 633 -0.18 54.72 -13.34
CA GLY A 633 -0.28 53.42 -12.67
C GLY A 633 -0.58 52.25 -13.56
N SER A 634 -1.26 52.50 -14.67
CA SER A 634 -1.59 51.51 -15.69
C SER A 634 -1.65 52.24 -17.01
N PHE A 635 -1.29 51.53 -18.07
CA PHE A 635 -1.50 52.01 -19.42
C PHE A 635 -2.98 51.77 -19.79
N ASP A 636 -3.81 52.81 -19.63
CA ASP A 636 -5.26 52.76 -19.78
C ASP A 636 -5.80 53.92 -20.63
N ALA A 637 -7.12 53.96 -20.84
CA ALA A 637 -7.78 55.00 -21.62
C ALA A 637 -7.49 56.41 -21.08
N PHE A 638 -7.33 56.57 -19.76
CA PHE A 638 -7.01 57.87 -19.17
C PHE A 638 -5.56 58.28 -19.46
N ALA A 639 -4.63 57.33 -19.40
CA ALA A 639 -3.25 57.52 -19.85
C ALA A 639 -3.20 57.96 -21.33
N MET A 640 -3.99 57.31 -22.19
CA MET A 640 -4.10 57.68 -23.61
C MET A 640 -4.76 59.03 -23.84
N LEU A 641 -5.80 59.40 -23.08
CA LEU A 641 -6.41 60.72 -23.14
C LEU A 641 -5.41 61.82 -22.72
N ARG A 642 -4.63 61.58 -21.67
CA ARG A 642 -3.57 62.50 -21.22
C ARG A 642 -2.50 62.66 -22.29
N MET A 643 -2.09 61.57 -22.96
CA MET A 643 -1.16 61.63 -24.09
C MET A 643 -1.75 62.36 -25.29
N GLY A 644 -2.98 62.03 -25.70
CA GLY A 644 -3.66 62.67 -26.83
C GLY A 644 -3.82 64.18 -26.66
N ALA A 645 -4.13 64.62 -25.44
CA ALA A 645 -4.23 66.04 -25.11
C ALA A 645 -2.87 66.77 -25.22
N GLU A 646 -1.76 66.14 -24.86
CA GLU A 646 -0.42 66.73 -25.01
C GLU A 646 0.08 66.67 -26.46
N LEU A 647 -0.21 65.61 -27.21
CA LEU A 647 0.10 65.49 -28.64
C LEU A 647 -0.60 66.59 -29.47
N GLN A 648 -1.85 66.90 -29.15
CA GLN A 648 -2.60 67.99 -29.78
C GLN A 648 -1.94 69.36 -29.51
N ARG A 649 -1.42 69.58 -28.30
CA ARG A 649 -0.72 70.83 -27.93
C ARG A 649 0.67 70.94 -28.55
N ALA A 650 1.42 69.85 -28.63
CA ALA A 650 2.83 69.86 -29.02
C ALA A 650 3.05 69.78 -30.53
N GLN A 651 2.26 68.99 -31.26
CA GLN A 651 2.52 68.68 -32.67
C GLN A 651 1.42 69.16 -33.64
N HIS A 652 0.37 69.85 -33.16
CA HIS A 652 -0.76 70.33 -33.97
C HIS A 652 -1.42 69.24 -34.84
N VAL A 653 -1.31 67.97 -34.42
CA VAL A 653 -1.93 66.85 -35.13
C VAL A 653 -3.44 66.96 -34.96
N ARG A 654 -4.18 67.18 -36.05
CA ARG A 654 -5.64 67.07 -36.07
C ARG A 654 -5.98 65.60 -36.12
N PHE A 655 -6.39 65.03 -34.98
CA PHE A 655 -7.10 63.76 -35.00
C PHE A 655 -8.37 63.94 -35.83
N ALA A 656 -8.66 62.98 -36.74
CA ALA A 656 -9.96 62.89 -37.37
C ALA A 656 -11.03 62.96 -36.27
N GLY A 657 -12.11 63.72 -36.47
CA GLY A 657 -13.20 63.82 -35.50
C GLY A 657 -13.85 62.45 -35.22
N ILE A 658 -15.00 62.43 -34.53
CA ILE A 658 -15.74 61.19 -34.29
C ILE A 658 -16.30 60.65 -35.63
N ARG A 659 -15.48 59.90 -36.37
CA ARG A 659 -15.81 59.16 -37.59
C ARG A 659 -15.05 57.84 -37.60
N ASP A 660 -15.50 56.91 -38.42
CA ASP A 660 -14.83 55.61 -38.57
C ASP A 660 -13.39 55.80 -39.10
N THR A 661 -12.48 54.96 -38.62
CA THR A 661 -11.05 55.08 -38.93
C THR A 661 -10.74 54.52 -40.31
N ASP A 662 -10.26 55.37 -41.22
CA ASP A 662 -9.85 54.94 -42.56
C ASP A 662 -8.42 54.40 -42.60
N LYS A 663 -8.08 53.66 -43.66
CA LYS A 663 -6.71 53.13 -43.89
C LYS A 663 -5.64 54.24 -43.89
N GLN A 664 -6.01 55.46 -44.31
CA GLN A 664 -5.11 56.61 -44.30
C GLN A 664 -4.86 57.14 -42.89
N ASP A 665 -5.86 57.09 -42.00
CA ASP A 665 -5.72 57.48 -40.60
C ASP A 665 -4.78 56.52 -39.86
N LEU A 666 -4.92 55.21 -40.11
CA LEU A 666 -4.02 54.17 -39.58
C LEU A 666 -2.58 54.34 -40.08
N ALA A 667 -2.39 54.66 -41.36
CA ALA A 667 -1.07 54.92 -41.92
C ALA A 667 -0.42 56.19 -41.34
N THR A 668 -1.23 57.19 -40.97
CA THR A 668 -0.77 58.41 -40.32
C THR A 668 -0.34 58.14 -38.87
N LEU A 669 -1.14 57.38 -38.12
CA LEU A 669 -0.80 56.95 -36.74
C LEU A 669 0.46 56.06 -36.70
N ALA A 670 0.72 55.28 -37.75
CA ALA A 670 1.93 54.46 -37.84
C ALA A 670 3.21 55.29 -38.01
N ARG A 671 3.12 56.52 -38.52
CA ARG A 671 4.26 57.42 -38.78
C ARG A 671 4.63 58.30 -37.58
N ILE A 672 3.70 58.51 -36.64
CA ILE A 672 3.92 59.34 -35.46
C ILE A 672 4.66 58.52 -34.39
N ASP A 673 5.67 59.11 -33.76
CA ASP A 673 6.37 58.52 -32.62
C ASP A 673 5.49 58.62 -31.35
N GLY A 674 5.24 57.48 -30.71
CA GLY A 674 4.39 57.33 -29.53
C GLY A 674 5.15 57.34 -28.19
N LEU A 675 6.46 57.57 -28.16
CA LEU A 675 7.24 57.58 -26.92
C LEU A 675 7.07 58.86 -26.09
N VAL A 676 6.96 58.72 -24.77
CA VAL A 676 6.70 59.83 -23.82
C VAL A 676 7.90 60.11 -22.89
N GLY A 677 8.58 61.27 -23.08
CA GLY A 677 9.64 61.89 -22.21
C GLY A 677 10.86 61.02 -21.86
N VAL A 678 12.03 61.47 -21.35
CA VAL A 678 12.94 62.62 -21.61
C VAL A 678 14.35 61.99 -21.77
N VAL A 679 15.16 62.45 -22.73
CA VAL A 679 16.64 62.31 -22.68
C VAL A 679 17.18 63.68 -22.30
N ASP A 680 17.78 63.84 -21.13
CA ASP A 680 18.42 65.09 -20.73
C ASP A 680 19.58 65.39 -21.69
N SER A 681 19.32 66.28 -22.66
CA SER A 681 20.27 66.69 -23.69
C SER A 681 20.56 68.19 -23.58
N HIS A 682 20.76 68.70 -22.37
CA HIS A 682 21.32 70.05 -22.17
C HIS A 682 22.80 69.94 -21.77
N LYS A 683 23.67 69.66 -22.74
CA LYS A 683 25.12 69.94 -22.60
C LYS A 683 25.93 70.05 -23.91
N GLN A 684 25.30 70.09 -25.08
CA GLN A 684 26.00 70.24 -26.36
C GLN A 684 25.26 71.21 -27.28
N GLN A 685 25.33 72.51 -26.99
CA GLN A 685 25.28 73.62 -27.97
C GLN A 685 25.26 74.94 -27.22
N MET A 686 26.44 75.41 -26.83
CA MET A 686 26.81 76.82 -26.71
C MET A 686 28.30 76.86 -26.37
N SER A 687 29.11 76.54 -27.37
CA SER A 687 30.43 77.13 -27.53
C SER A 687 30.29 78.06 -28.74
N GLU A 688 30.96 79.20 -28.70
CA GLU A 688 30.85 80.36 -29.62
C GLU A 688 29.72 81.35 -29.31
N GLU A 689 29.92 82.17 -28.27
CA GLU A 689 30.33 83.58 -28.41
C GLU A 689 30.28 84.28 -27.05
N GLY A 690 31.35 85.01 -26.70
CA GLY A 690 31.39 85.88 -25.52
C GLY A 690 32.56 85.62 -24.57
N ARG A 691 33.78 85.95 -25.00
CA ARG A 691 34.89 86.27 -24.09
C ARG A 691 34.59 87.63 -23.44
N GLU A 692 34.55 87.69 -22.12
CA GLU A 692 35.32 88.64 -21.31
C GLU A 692 35.24 88.30 -19.81
N ALA A 693 36.21 88.82 -19.07
CA ALA A 693 36.93 88.18 -17.99
C ALA A 693 36.37 88.33 -16.56
N ARG A 694 37.03 87.60 -15.65
CA ARG A 694 37.11 87.72 -14.16
C ARG A 694 36.01 87.01 -13.37
N GLU A 695 36.24 86.35 -12.25
CA GLU A 695 37.40 85.84 -11.50
C GLU A 695 36.78 85.10 -10.29
N ASN A 696 37.52 84.19 -9.65
CA ASN A 696 37.30 83.60 -8.32
C ASN A 696 36.46 82.31 -8.19
N SER A 697 37.19 81.19 -8.15
CA SER A 697 36.93 80.02 -7.27
C SER A 697 37.45 80.33 -5.84
N PRO A 698 37.44 79.39 -4.86
CA PRO A 698 36.62 78.19 -4.62
C PRO A 698 36.06 78.18 -3.16
N LEU A 699 35.32 77.12 -2.75
CA LEU A 699 35.65 76.38 -1.51
C LEU A 699 34.78 75.14 -1.29
N VAL A 700 35.47 74.02 -1.15
CA VAL A 700 35.05 72.77 -0.52
C VAL A 700 35.72 72.72 0.87
N ARG A 701 34.97 72.39 1.93
CA ARG A 701 35.39 71.74 3.19
C ARG A 701 34.15 71.06 3.78
N GLN A 702 34.17 69.75 4.08
CA GLN A 702 34.63 69.14 5.35
C GLN A 702 33.89 69.72 6.56
N LEU A 703 33.43 69.00 7.58
CA LEU A 703 33.51 67.61 8.05
C LEU A 703 32.64 67.57 9.34
N VAL A 704 32.51 66.39 9.96
CA VAL A 704 32.09 66.14 11.36
C VAL A 704 30.57 66.25 11.57
N GLY A 705 29.83 65.25 12.06
CA GLY A 705 30.20 64.21 13.01
C GLY A 705 29.52 64.51 14.35
N GLU A 706 28.94 63.47 14.92
CA GLU A 706 28.62 63.31 16.33
C GLU A 706 27.13 63.31 16.76
N SER A 707 26.93 62.28 17.57
CA SER A 707 25.78 61.62 18.15
C SER A 707 25.12 62.36 19.30
N THR A 708 23.86 62.02 19.57
CA THR A 708 23.38 61.83 20.96
C THR A 708 22.24 60.81 21.02
N SER A 709 22.46 59.81 21.86
CA SER A 709 21.50 58.89 22.48
C SER A 709 20.58 59.60 23.47
N THR A 710 19.36 59.09 23.67
CA THR A 710 18.72 59.05 25.00
C THR A 710 17.78 57.85 25.14
N VAL A 711 17.86 57.28 26.34
CA VAL A 711 17.17 56.13 26.91
C VAL A 711 15.90 56.59 27.64
N HIS A 712 14.85 55.77 27.69
CA HIS A 712 14.03 55.58 28.91
C HIS A 712 13.14 54.34 28.84
N ASP A 713 13.29 53.47 29.85
CA ASP A 713 12.39 52.38 30.26
C ASP A 713 11.11 52.90 30.92
N LEU A 714 10.02 52.12 30.86
CA LEU A 714 9.30 51.57 32.04
C LEU A 714 8.08 50.70 31.63
N ASN A 715 7.66 49.92 32.62
CA ASN A 715 7.04 48.59 32.58
C ASN A 715 5.54 48.61 33.00
N GLU A 716 4.89 47.45 32.86
CA GLU A 716 3.76 46.91 33.67
C GLU A 716 2.30 47.39 33.53
N SER A 717 1.41 46.44 33.18
CA SER A 717 0.31 45.82 34.00
C SER A 717 -0.77 45.24 33.05
N GLN A 718 -1.17 43.96 33.03
CA GLN A 718 -1.78 42.99 33.98
C GLN A 718 -3.29 43.16 34.26
N THR A 719 -4.09 42.14 33.89
CA THR A 719 -5.34 41.58 34.51
C THR A 719 -5.87 40.45 33.58
N VAL A 720 -6.10 39.16 33.91
CA VAL A 720 -6.71 38.42 35.05
C VAL A 720 -8.22 38.77 35.17
N CYS A 721 -9.24 37.89 35.20
CA CYS A 721 -9.49 36.51 35.66
C CYS A 721 -10.73 35.93 34.90
N SER A 722 -11.07 34.64 34.86
CA SER A 722 -11.64 33.88 35.99
C SER A 722 -11.79 32.39 35.64
N GLY A 723 -11.48 31.50 36.57
CA GLY A 723 -11.78 30.07 36.51
C GLY A 723 -13.04 29.70 37.30
N VAL A 724 -13.50 28.46 37.12
CA VAL A 724 -14.35 27.74 38.08
C VAL A 724 -13.89 26.28 38.11
N SER A 725 -13.44 25.83 39.28
CA SER A 725 -13.37 24.42 39.66
C SER A 725 -14.60 24.08 40.50
N ILE A 726 -15.20 22.92 40.31
CA ILE A 726 -16.03 22.27 41.33
C ILE A 726 -15.51 20.83 41.55
N ARG A 727 -15.49 20.47 42.83
CA ARG A 727 -14.94 19.27 43.46
C ARG A 727 -16.10 18.33 43.84
N ASN A 728 -15.84 17.03 43.77
CA ASN A 728 -16.48 15.89 44.46
C ASN A 728 -18.00 15.64 44.32
N GLY A 729 -18.31 14.44 43.79
CA GLY A 729 -19.50 13.65 44.09
C GLY A 729 -19.17 12.16 43.93
N LYS A 730 -19.28 11.39 45.01
CA LYS A 730 -19.31 9.92 45.07
C LYS A 730 -20.69 9.40 44.63
N GLU A 731 -20.76 8.08 44.41
CA GLU A 731 -21.98 7.24 44.28
C GLU A 731 -22.69 7.40 42.91
N ASP A 732 -23.03 6.36 42.15
CA ASP A 732 -23.49 5.02 42.51
C ASP A 732 -23.08 3.92 41.52
N GLN A 733 -22.83 2.73 42.10
CA GLN A 733 -23.02 1.43 41.46
C GLN A 733 -24.52 1.22 41.25
N ASP A 734 -24.97 1.03 40.00
CA ASP A 734 -26.07 0.12 39.69
C ASP A 734 -26.29 0.07 38.18
N GLY A 735 -26.27 -1.14 37.61
CA GLY A 735 -26.54 -1.31 36.18
C GLY A 735 -25.93 -2.54 35.54
N ASP A 736 -25.48 -3.53 36.31
CA ASP A 736 -25.06 -4.83 35.80
C ASP A 736 -25.87 -5.96 36.44
N GLU A 737 -27.20 -5.88 36.36
CA GLU A 737 -28.10 -7.02 36.65
C GLU A 737 -29.39 -6.93 35.82
N ARG A 738 -29.28 -7.03 34.48
CA ARG A 738 -30.43 -7.43 33.65
C ARG A 738 -30.07 -8.03 32.28
N ALA A 739 -29.02 -8.86 32.23
CA ALA A 739 -28.71 -9.68 31.05
C ALA A 739 -28.28 -11.12 31.42
N LYS A 740 -28.70 -11.62 32.60
CA LYS A 740 -28.44 -12.99 33.09
C LYS A 740 -29.68 -13.88 33.18
N GLN A 741 -30.76 -13.53 32.50
CA GLN A 741 -31.95 -14.37 32.39
C GLN A 741 -32.44 -14.36 30.96
N GLU A 742 -31.80 -15.15 30.11
CA GLU A 742 -32.43 -15.85 28.99
C GLU A 742 -31.39 -16.82 28.43
N GLY A 743 -31.38 -18.04 29.00
CA GLY A 743 -30.61 -19.15 28.48
C GLY A 743 -31.11 -19.50 27.09
N LEU A 744 -30.34 -19.10 26.08
CA LEU A 744 -30.44 -19.53 24.70
C LEU A 744 -29.02 -19.69 24.16
N GLU A 745 -28.43 -20.87 24.35
CA GLU A 745 -27.43 -21.37 23.40
C GLU A 745 -28.11 -21.50 22.03
N PRO A 746 -27.48 -20.99 20.95
CA PRO A 746 -27.31 -21.83 19.76
C PRO A 746 -26.01 -21.48 18.97
N PRO A 747 -25.70 -22.18 17.87
CA PRO A 747 -24.77 -23.30 17.80
C PRO A 747 -23.45 -22.89 17.13
N PHE A 748 -22.40 -23.70 17.34
CA PHE A 748 -21.20 -23.70 16.51
C PHE A 748 -21.59 -23.78 15.02
N ARG A 749 -21.48 -22.65 14.31
CA ARG A 749 -21.48 -22.61 12.85
C ARG A 749 -20.03 -22.74 12.40
N LEU A 750 -19.76 -23.75 11.59
CA LEU A 750 -18.61 -23.75 10.69
C LEU A 750 -18.57 -22.40 9.96
N ALA A 751 -17.55 -21.60 10.27
CA ALA A 751 -17.24 -20.40 9.53
C ALA A 751 -16.72 -20.82 8.15
N VAL A 752 -17.64 -20.90 7.20
CA VAL A 752 -17.31 -20.82 5.78
C VAL A 752 -16.74 -19.41 5.57
N GLY A 753 -15.54 -19.34 4.98
CA GLY A 753 -14.74 -18.13 4.84
C GLY A 753 -15.49 -16.89 4.33
N ALA A 754 -14.92 -15.73 4.67
CA ALA A 754 -15.42 -14.40 4.33
C ALA A 754 -15.88 -14.29 2.85
N PRO A 755 -16.90 -13.45 2.57
CA PRO A 755 -17.65 -13.47 1.32
C PRO A 755 -16.82 -12.83 0.21
N GLY A 756 -16.06 -13.66 -0.48
CA GLY A 756 -15.19 -13.22 -1.55
C GLY A 756 -15.13 -14.14 -2.75
N LEU A 757 -16.02 -15.14 -2.89
CA LEU A 757 -16.13 -15.95 -4.13
C LEU A 757 -17.36 -16.87 -4.21
N ILE A 758 -18.50 -16.57 -3.56
CA ILE A 758 -19.79 -17.22 -3.90
C ILE A 758 -20.87 -16.14 -3.91
N THR A 759 -21.24 -15.65 -5.09
CA THR A 759 -22.60 -15.20 -5.47
C THR A 759 -22.59 -14.64 -6.90
N LYS A 760 -22.59 -15.53 -7.89
CA LYS A 760 -23.27 -15.24 -9.16
C LYS A 760 -24.40 -16.23 -9.31
N ASN A 761 -25.62 -15.73 -9.10
CA ASN A 761 -26.87 -16.42 -9.34
C ASN A 761 -26.86 -17.09 -10.72
N MET A 762 -26.80 -18.42 -10.78
CA MET A 762 -27.21 -19.15 -11.96
C MET A 762 -28.75 -19.09 -12.06
N PRO A 763 -29.33 -18.67 -13.20
CA PRO A 763 -30.77 -18.79 -13.39
C PRO A 763 -31.17 -20.27 -13.48
N PRO A 764 -32.35 -20.66 -12.95
CA PRO A 764 -32.75 -22.06 -12.89
C PRO A 764 -32.87 -22.66 -14.30
N ARG A 765 -32.09 -23.72 -14.52
CA ARG A 765 -32.11 -24.53 -15.74
C ARG A 765 -33.46 -25.24 -15.83
N LYS A 766 -34.26 -24.88 -16.84
CA LYS A 766 -35.58 -25.46 -17.13
C LYS A 766 -35.52 -26.99 -17.21
N THR A 767 -36.26 -27.64 -16.33
CA THR A 767 -36.55 -29.07 -16.38
C THR A 767 -37.37 -29.41 -17.63
N TRP A 768 -36.83 -30.27 -18.49
CA TRP A 768 -37.58 -30.86 -19.60
C TRP A 768 -38.58 -31.86 -19.03
N ARG A 769 -39.86 -31.45 -18.98
CA ARG A 769 -40.99 -32.34 -18.72
C ARG A 769 -41.17 -33.32 -19.86
N ARG A 770 -41.00 -34.61 -19.55
CA ARG A 770 -41.45 -35.76 -20.33
C ARG A 770 -43.00 -35.69 -20.44
N LYS A 771 -43.54 -35.30 -21.59
CA LYS A 771 -44.98 -35.38 -21.88
C LYS A 771 -45.35 -36.82 -22.23
N LYS A 772 -46.18 -37.44 -21.39
CA LYS A 772 -47.11 -38.51 -21.82
C LYS A 772 -48.37 -37.82 -22.38
N GLY A 773 -48.70 -38.13 -23.62
CA GLY A 773 -49.98 -37.80 -24.27
C GLY A 773 -50.35 -38.96 -25.18
N LYS A 774 -51.55 -39.52 -24.94
CA LYS A 774 -52.19 -40.66 -25.57
C LYS A 774 -52.78 -40.29 -26.95
N ASP A 775 -52.95 -41.31 -27.79
CA ASP A 775 -53.87 -41.43 -28.96
C ASP A 775 -53.58 -40.49 -30.15
N THR A 776 -53.32 -40.94 -31.39
CA THR A 776 -54.15 -41.82 -32.25
C THR A 776 -53.37 -42.31 -33.50
N LYS A 777 -53.86 -43.44 -34.02
CA LYS A 777 -53.57 -44.25 -35.24
C LYS A 777 -53.07 -43.60 -36.56
N ALA A 778 -52.34 -44.45 -37.29
CA ALA A 778 -52.51 -44.89 -38.70
C ALA A 778 -51.45 -44.47 -39.74
N GLU A 779 -50.92 -45.51 -40.42
CA GLU A 779 -50.45 -45.58 -41.83
C GLU A 779 -49.18 -44.77 -42.18
N ASP A 780 -48.21 -45.21 -42.99
CA ASP A 780 -48.05 -46.36 -43.89
C ASP A 780 -46.57 -46.43 -44.31
N GLY A 781 -46.12 -47.61 -44.78
CA GLY A 781 -45.21 -47.73 -45.94
C GLY A 781 -43.73 -47.32 -45.85
N GLN A 782 -42.86 -48.34 -45.83
CA GLN A 782 -41.69 -48.56 -46.70
C GLN A 782 -40.98 -47.35 -47.35
N VAL A 783 -39.66 -47.23 -47.15
CA VAL A 783 -38.57 -47.76 -48.01
C VAL A 783 -37.25 -47.68 -47.23
#